data_AF-A0A5M9N4M2-F1
#
_entry.id   AF-A0A5M9N4M2-F1
#
_cell.length_a   1.000
_cell.length_b   1.000
_cell.length_c   1.000
_cell.angle_alpha   90.00
_cell.angle_beta   90.00
_cell.angle_gamma   90.00
#
_symmetry.space_group_name_H-M   'P 1'
#
loop_
_entity.id
_entity.type
_entity.pdbx_description
1 polymer ?
#
loop_
_entity_poly.entity_id
_entity_poly.type
_entity_poly.pdbx_seq_one_letter_code
_entity_poly.pdbx_strand_id
1 'polypeptide(L)'
;MQAYTAPLEDRIPPPTENERQLQRLIAEVLQLPLGRVGMQDNFFQLGGDSILAMTLVVITRKAGYYITMADIFNHSQLHDLAATAASTSENDPEDPGVLPYSLLNGVDSTDSLIKQTSEACNVHETSIEDIYPCTALQEGLMALSTKLSGQYIEQIRYELHSNIDLGRFISAWDATARANPILRIRIVQIQNNTMYQIVVRDIPLWHHFDDVNMFKVHVATANNMGLGDALVDLSIIKSSEDSQSYQFFLHHAVYDGWSLQLLWKHVQVAYDQKPVSSTPFSRYIRHTMDNAVGAEEFWASQFANIHAPVFPSLPSTRYVPTPTSVFEREISTRFQPHSSEHTLSAMIQLAWSIILSSYTDSDDVLFGLTVHGRNAAVPGIDNTTGTTIATVPFRVQLSSQSTVQDSVLELRRHMTAMIPFEHFGLQRIGALGSDAAAACNFQCHIGIQPPSSGSIISPRLVKSGISCHDSYSAFANYSLVLVFHLNDKDKGNVVVNVIHDAKVISSAATKRMIYQFEHILNQAIGSPETTLDRLDIVSPQDMMQLSEWHQALPQAHEDSGLYELVLSHAVQHPHASAIYAWDGVVSYLELDDLSLRLAKRLQGLGVRRGSMIPLCLDRSKWVIICMIAVLRAGGACVMLDPSHPTERTEDILRRTEAELVLTSSVHQDRFANIR
;
A
#
# COMPACT_ATOMS: atom_id res chain seq x y z
N MET A 1 6.35 -22.32 -21.20
CA MET A 1 7.69 -22.88 -21.53
C MET A 1 8.24 -23.51 -20.27
N GLN A 2 8.72 -24.76 -20.35
CA GLN A 2 9.42 -25.42 -19.24
C GLN A 2 10.69 -24.60 -18.93
N ALA A 3 10.80 -24.09 -17.70
CA ALA A 3 12.04 -23.52 -17.20
C ALA A 3 13.13 -24.59 -17.31
N TYR A 4 14.21 -24.29 -18.04
CA TYR A 4 15.34 -25.17 -18.23
C TYR A 4 16.08 -25.27 -16.88
N THR A 5 15.67 -26.21 -16.02
CA THR A 5 16.43 -26.54 -14.83
C THR A 5 17.58 -27.42 -15.32
N ALA A 6 18.82 -26.92 -15.25
CA ALA A 6 19.99 -27.72 -15.59
C ALA A 6 19.94 -29.06 -14.83
N PRO A 7 20.27 -30.20 -15.48
CA PRO A 7 20.29 -31.49 -14.81
C PRO A 7 21.18 -31.45 -13.57
N LEU A 8 20.85 -32.26 -12.55
CA LEU A 8 21.63 -32.44 -11.32
C LEU A 8 23.13 -32.80 -11.57
N GLU A 9 23.49 -33.17 -12.80
CA GLU A 9 24.81 -33.66 -13.20
C GLU A 9 25.80 -32.56 -13.65
N ASP A 10 25.36 -31.31 -13.89
CA ASP A 10 26.23 -30.22 -14.39
C ASP A 10 26.64 -29.17 -13.33
N ARG A 11 26.28 -29.36 -12.06
CA ARG A 11 26.57 -28.38 -11.00
C ARG A 11 27.99 -28.54 -10.46
N ILE A 12 28.83 -27.54 -10.70
CA ILE A 12 30.22 -27.50 -10.22
C ILE A 12 30.21 -27.59 -8.69
N PRO A 13 30.94 -28.56 -8.08
CA PRO A 13 31.03 -28.67 -6.63
C PRO A 13 31.73 -27.44 -6.04
N PRO A 14 31.35 -26.98 -4.84
CA PRO A 14 31.93 -25.77 -4.27
C PRO A 14 33.46 -25.92 -4.10
N PRO A 15 34.28 -25.08 -4.77
CA PRO A 15 35.74 -25.20 -4.77
C PRO A 15 36.38 -24.93 -3.41
N THR A 16 35.83 -24.03 -2.60
CA THR A 16 36.41 -23.61 -1.31
C THR A 16 35.64 -24.20 -0.11
N GLU A 17 36.29 -24.30 1.06
CA GLU A 17 35.61 -24.79 2.27
C GLU A 17 34.53 -23.81 2.75
N ASN A 18 34.76 -22.50 2.61
CA ASN A 18 33.77 -21.47 2.94
C ASN A 18 32.52 -21.60 2.05
N GLU A 19 32.69 -21.84 0.75
CA GLU A 19 31.55 -22.11 -0.14
C GLU A 19 30.83 -23.41 0.22
N ARG A 20 31.53 -24.49 0.60
CA ARG A 20 30.88 -25.73 1.08
C ARG A 20 30.09 -25.50 2.36
N GLN A 21 30.62 -24.71 3.28
CA GLN A 21 29.95 -24.41 4.54
C GLN A 21 28.72 -23.54 4.27
N LEU A 22 28.85 -22.47 3.48
CA LEU A 22 27.71 -21.62 3.13
C LEU A 22 26.64 -22.39 2.34
N GLN A 23 27.02 -23.27 1.41
CA GLN A 23 26.11 -24.16 0.70
C GLN A 23 25.24 -24.97 1.67
N ARG A 24 25.85 -25.57 2.71
CA ARG A 24 25.13 -26.36 3.72
C ARG A 24 24.13 -25.51 4.51
N LEU A 25 24.55 -24.32 4.94
CA LEU A 25 23.69 -23.40 5.71
C LEU A 25 22.52 -22.89 4.87
N ILE A 26 22.76 -22.55 3.59
CA ILE A 26 21.70 -22.14 2.66
C ILE A 26 20.74 -23.30 2.38
N ALA A 27 21.25 -24.51 2.16
CA ALA A 27 20.42 -25.69 1.98
C ALA A 27 19.53 -25.97 3.20
N GLU A 28 20.06 -25.77 4.42
CA GLU A 28 19.29 -25.87 5.67
C GLU A 28 18.18 -24.81 5.75
N VAL A 29 18.51 -23.54 5.51
CA VAL A 29 17.56 -22.41 5.56
C VAL A 29 16.43 -22.61 4.55
N LEU A 30 16.77 -22.94 3.30
CA LEU A 30 15.81 -23.13 2.22
C LEU A 30 15.10 -24.50 2.27
N GLN A 31 15.49 -25.38 3.20
CA GLN A 31 15.01 -26.75 3.31
C GLN A 31 15.15 -27.54 1.99
N LEU A 32 16.25 -27.32 1.27
CA LEU A 32 16.57 -27.98 0.01
C LEU A 32 17.63 -29.07 0.20
N PRO A 33 17.59 -30.17 -0.58
CA PRO A 33 18.69 -31.12 -0.62
C PRO A 33 20.00 -30.43 -1.00
N LEU A 34 21.13 -30.80 -0.40
CA LEU A 34 22.43 -30.14 -0.66
C LEU A 34 22.80 -30.09 -2.16
N GLY A 35 22.50 -31.16 -2.92
CA GLY A 35 22.75 -31.22 -4.37
C GLY A 35 21.87 -30.28 -5.22
N ARG A 36 20.81 -29.68 -4.64
CA ARG A 36 19.94 -28.68 -5.27
C ARG A 36 20.41 -27.24 -5.08
N VAL A 37 21.55 -27.02 -4.41
CA VAL A 37 22.11 -25.69 -4.16
C VAL A 37 23.49 -25.61 -4.82
N GLY A 38 23.61 -24.90 -5.92
CA GLY A 38 24.88 -24.65 -6.64
C GLY A 38 25.42 -23.27 -6.32
N MET A 39 26.75 -23.09 -6.36
CA MET A 39 27.37 -21.79 -6.04
C MET A 39 27.09 -20.68 -7.08
N GLN A 40 26.67 -21.07 -8.29
CA GLN A 40 26.21 -20.15 -9.33
C GLN A 40 24.72 -19.80 -9.23
N ASP A 41 23.99 -20.45 -8.31
CA ASP A 41 22.57 -20.16 -8.12
C ASP A 41 22.39 -18.79 -7.43
N ASN A 42 21.22 -18.19 -7.60
CA ASN A 42 20.80 -17.00 -6.86
C ASN A 42 19.97 -17.41 -5.63
N PHE A 43 20.23 -16.80 -4.46
CA PHE A 43 19.51 -17.10 -3.22
C PHE A 43 17.99 -16.97 -3.36
N PHE A 44 17.51 -15.93 -4.06
CA PHE A 44 16.08 -15.67 -4.23
C PHE A 44 15.45 -16.63 -5.25
N GLN A 45 16.17 -16.98 -6.33
CA GLN A 45 15.70 -17.99 -7.28
C GLN A 45 15.52 -19.37 -6.64
N LEU A 46 16.29 -19.68 -5.59
CA LEU A 46 16.12 -20.93 -4.84
C LEU A 46 14.93 -20.91 -3.88
N GLY A 47 14.11 -19.85 -3.88
CA GLY A 47 12.98 -19.69 -2.97
C GLY A 47 13.28 -18.86 -1.73
N GLY A 48 14.44 -18.21 -1.66
CA GLY A 48 14.77 -17.27 -0.60
C GLY A 48 13.85 -16.04 -0.61
N ASP A 49 13.47 -15.56 0.56
CA ASP A 49 12.76 -14.31 0.78
C ASP A 49 13.42 -13.49 1.89
N SER A 50 12.84 -12.35 2.27
CA SER A 50 13.41 -11.49 3.32
C SER A 50 13.49 -12.17 4.70
N ILE A 51 12.62 -13.15 5.01
CA ILE A 51 12.66 -13.89 6.29
C ILE A 51 13.75 -14.95 6.25
N LEU A 52 13.84 -15.69 5.15
CA LEU A 52 14.85 -16.72 4.95
C LEU A 52 16.24 -16.07 4.89
N ALA A 53 16.35 -14.88 4.28
CA ALA A 53 17.57 -14.08 4.33
C ALA A 53 17.94 -13.71 5.78
N MET A 54 16.99 -13.25 6.59
CA MET A 54 17.24 -12.96 8.01
C MET A 54 17.64 -14.23 8.78
N THR A 55 17.00 -15.36 8.49
CA THR A 55 17.33 -16.66 9.08
C THR A 55 18.75 -17.09 8.69
N LEU A 56 19.15 -16.84 7.43
CA LEU A 56 20.48 -17.09 6.93
C LEU A 56 21.53 -16.25 7.66
N VAL A 57 21.28 -14.94 7.87
CA VAL A 57 22.17 -14.06 8.68
C VAL A 57 22.40 -14.66 10.07
N VAL A 58 21.35 -15.17 10.71
CA VAL A 58 21.46 -15.75 12.06
C VAL A 58 22.26 -17.05 12.06
N ILE A 59 21.97 -17.95 11.12
CA ILE A 59 22.61 -19.28 11.05
C ILE A 59 24.08 -19.16 10.63
N THR A 60 24.39 -18.27 9.69
CA THR A 60 25.78 -17.97 9.27
C THR A 60 26.60 -17.38 10.41
N ARG A 61 26.02 -16.48 11.21
CA ARG A 61 26.68 -15.94 12.41
C ARG A 61 27.03 -17.02 13.43
N LYS A 62 26.13 -17.97 13.69
CA LYS A 62 26.42 -19.13 14.57
C LYS A 62 27.55 -20.02 14.04
N ALA A 63 27.77 -19.98 12.73
CA ALA A 63 28.82 -20.72 12.05
C ALA A 63 30.14 -19.92 11.90
N GLY A 64 30.21 -18.69 12.45
CA GLY A 64 31.40 -17.83 12.43
C GLY A 64 31.50 -16.86 11.25
N TYR A 65 30.43 -16.67 10.47
CA TYR A 65 30.39 -15.74 9.34
C TYR A 65 29.48 -14.55 9.60
N TYR A 66 29.93 -13.32 9.30
CA TYR A 66 29.20 -12.10 9.61
C TYR A 66 28.72 -11.41 8.33
N ILE A 67 27.63 -11.93 7.78
CA ILE A 67 26.92 -11.28 6.66
C ILE A 67 25.75 -10.45 7.19
N THR A 68 25.40 -9.40 6.47
CA THR A 68 24.23 -8.55 6.73
C THR A 68 23.11 -8.84 5.73
N MET A 69 21.92 -8.30 6.00
CA MET A 69 20.83 -8.34 5.02
C MET A 69 21.22 -7.61 3.72
N ALA A 70 21.92 -6.47 3.83
CA ALA A 70 22.40 -5.74 2.68
C ALA A 70 23.36 -6.59 1.82
N ASP A 71 24.22 -7.39 2.43
CA ASP A 71 25.11 -8.29 1.70
C ASP A 71 24.34 -9.36 0.91
N ILE A 72 23.29 -9.95 1.49
CA ILE A 72 22.47 -10.96 0.78
C ILE A 72 21.75 -10.34 -0.43
N PHE A 73 21.26 -9.10 -0.30
CA PHE A 73 20.60 -8.40 -1.41
C PHE A 73 21.59 -7.95 -2.49
N ASN A 74 22.75 -7.44 -2.10
CA ASN A 74 23.77 -6.93 -3.03
C ASN A 74 24.61 -8.04 -3.68
N HIS A 75 24.82 -9.17 -2.99
CA HIS A 75 25.61 -10.32 -3.42
C HIS A 75 24.73 -11.58 -3.45
N SER A 76 23.65 -11.53 -4.21
CA SER A 76 22.63 -12.59 -4.22
C SER A 76 23.05 -13.90 -4.89
N GLN A 77 24.14 -13.91 -5.67
CA GLN A 77 24.76 -15.13 -6.17
C GLN A 77 25.56 -15.80 -5.05
N LEU A 78 25.40 -17.11 -4.87
CA LEU A 78 25.93 -17.79 -3.68
C LEU A 78 27.46 -17.76 -3.57
N HIS A 79 28.18 -17.75 -4.68
CA HIS A 79 29.64 -17.62 -4.69
C HIS A 79 30.12 -16.23 -4.22
N ASP A 80 29.45 -15.15 -4.64
CA ASP A 80 29.73 -13.79 -4.18
C ASP A 80 29.41 -13.64 -2.68
N LEU A 81 28.30 -14.25 -2.24
CA LEU A 81 27.92 -14.27 -0.84
C LEU A 81 28.96 -15.03 0.01
N ALA A 82 29.49 -16.14 -0.50
CA ALA A 82 30.54 -16.91 0.15
C ALA A 82 31.85 -16.12 0.27
N ALA A 83 32.23 -15.36 -0.77
CA ALA A 83 33.38 -14.48 -0.72
C ALA A 83 33.19 -13.36 0.32
N THR A 84 31.99 -12.79 0.40
CA THR A 84 31.65 -11.76 1.39
C THR A 84 31.69 -12.33 2.82
N ALA A 85 31.11 -13.52 3.03
CA ALA A 85 31.17 -14.23 4.30
C ALA A 85 32.62 -14.55 4.73
N ALA A 86 33.47 -14.97 3.79
CA ALA A 86 34.87 -15.25 4.05
C ALA A 86 35.66 -14.02 4.50
N SER A 87 35.34 -12.84 3.97
CA SER A 87 36.02 -11.59 4.32
C SER A 87 35.68 -11.07 5.72
N THR A 88 34.59 -11.56 6.32
CA THR A 88 34.06 -11.07 7.60
C THR A 88 34.27 -12.04 8.77
N SER A 89 34.85 -13.23 8.53
CA SER A 89 35.02 -14.27 9.55
C SER A 89 36.03 -13.94 10.67
N GLU A 90 36.75 -12.82 10.58
CA GLU A 90 37.83 -12.46 11.52
C GLU A 90 37.47 -11.36 12.54
N ASN A 91 36.29 -10.75 12.46
CA ASN A 91 35.85 -9.71 13.40
C ASN A 91 34.54 -10.13 14.07
N ASP A 92 34.62 -10.85 15.19
CA ASP A 92 33.53 -10.83 16.18
C ASP A 92 33.74 -9.55 17.00
N PRO A 93 32.97 -8.47 16.81
CA PRO A 93 32.99 -7.42 17.78
C PRO A 93 32.38 -8.02 19.04
N GLU A 94 33.19 -8.31 20.06
CA GLU A 94 32.68 -8.57 21.41
C GLU A 94 31.67 -7.46 21.72
N ASP A 95 30.37 -7.80 21.79
CA ASP A 95 29.34 -6.86 22.21
C ASP A 95 29.31 -6.91 23.74
N PRO A 96 29.85 -5.89 24.44
CA PRO A 96 29.90 -5.88 25.90
C PRO A 96 28.51 -5.79 26.56
N GLY A 97 27.43 -5.80 25.77
CA GLY A 97 26.07 -5.59 26.23
C GLY A 97 25.80 -4.12 26.53
N VAL A 98 24.57 -3.80 26.94
CA VAL A 98 24.17 -2.46 27.34
C VAL A 98 24.09 -2.40 28.84
N LEU A 99 24.92 -1.53 29.45
CA LEU A 99 24.87 -1.28 30.87
C LEU A 99 23.66 -0.39 31.19
N PRO A 100 22.99 -0.59 32.34
CA PRO A 100 21.92 0.29 32.76
C PRO A 100 22.34 1.75 32.76
N TYR A 101 21.45 2.63 32.31
CA TYR A 101 21.61 4.09 32.19
C TYR A 101 22.70 4.54 31.20
N SER A 102 23.38 3.64 30.50
CA SER A 102 24.48 3.99 29.57
C SER A 102 24.03 4.66 28.28
N LEU A 103 22.73 4.58 27.95
CA LEU A 103 22.15 5.20 26.74
C LEU A 103 21.56 6.60 27.00
N LEU A 104 21.76 7.14 28.20
CA LEU A 104 21.34 8.50 28.56
C LEU A 104 22.37 9.52 28.06
N ASN A 105 22.34 9.82 26.77
CA ASN A 105 23.18 10.87 26.19
C ASN A 105 22.56 12.25 26.44
N GLY A 106 23.38 13.22 26.89
CA GLY A 106 22.94 14.61 27.06
C GLY A 106 22.03 14.87 28.27
N VAL A 107 22.01 13.95 29.25
CA VAL A 107 21.26 14.13 30.51
C VAL A 107 22.19 14.73 31.57
N ASP A 108 21.77 15.84 32.18
CA ASP A 108 22.57 16.57 33.18
C ASP A 108 22.79 15.78 34.49
N SER A 109 21.80 14.99 34.92
CA SER A 109 21.86 14.17 36.13
C SER A 109 20.95 12.95 36.05
N THR A 110 21.54 11.75 36.08
CA THR A 110 20.81 10.48 36.12
C THR A 110 19.93 10.37 37.36
N ASP A 111 20.42 10.79 38.54
CA ASP A 111 19.65 10.74 39.80
C ASP A 111 18.39 11.63 39.73
N SER A 112 18.52 12.82 39.13
CA SER A 112 17.36 13.69 38.91
C SER A 112 16.35 13.06 37.95
N LEU A 113 16.82 12.38 36.89
CA LEU A 113 15.93 11.69 35.95
C LEU A 113 15.23 10.51 36.62
N ILE A 114 15.93 9.70 37.42
CA ILE A 114 15.34 8.60 38.21
C ILE A 114 14.22 9.14 39.11
N LYS A 115 14.45 10.25 39.81
CA LYS A 115 13.41 10.85 40.66
C LYS A 115 12.19 11.33 39.88
N GLN A 116 12.39 12.07 38.78
CA GLN A 116 11.30 12.58 37.95
C GLN A 116 10.50 11.44 37.31
N THR A 117 11.18 10.42 36.79
CA THR A 117 10.55 9.23 36.19
C THR A 117 9.82 8.39 37.24
N SER A 118 10.37 8.25 38.44
CA SER A 118 9.73 7.57 39.57
C SER A 118 8.40 8.22 39.95
N GLU A 119 8.37 9.55 40.08
CA GLU A 119 7.14 10.32 40.33
C GLU A 119 6.14 10.17 39.18
N ALA A 120 6.57 10.33 37.93
CA ALA A 120 5.71 10.24 36.75
C ALA A 120 5.11 8.84 36.53
N CYS A 121 5.86 7.79 36.85
CA CYS A 121 5.41 6.40 36.77
C CYS A 121 4.65 5.96 38.03
N ASN A 122 4.61 6.75 39.11
CA ASN A 122 4.07 6.32 40.39
C ASN A 122 4.69 4.98 40.88
N VAL A 123 6.03 4.88 40.80
CA VAL A 123 6.82 3.73 41.29
C VAL A 123 7.92 4.22 42.21
N HIS A 124 8.45 3.36 43.07
CA HIS A 124 9.59 3.71 43.92
C HIS A 124 10.89 3.78 43.11
N GLU A 125 11.80 4.71 43.44
CA GLU A 125 13.07 4.92 42.73
C GLU A 125 13.89 3.62 42.62
N THR A 126 13.93 2.80 43.69
CA THR A 126 14.68 1.52 43.70
C THR A 126 14.06 0.43 42.81
N SER A 127 12.81 0.61 42.38
CA SER A 127 12.14 -0.30 41.45
C SER A 127 12.54 -0.02 40.01
N ILE A 128 13.21 1.09 39.71
CA ILE A 128 13.72 1.39 38.36
C ILE A 128 14.99 0.55 38.11
N GLU A 129 14.97 -0.19 37.02
CA GLU A 129 16.07 -1.05 36.58
C GLU A 129 16.98 -0.34 35.58
N ASP A 130 16.40 0.37 34.61
CA ASP A 130 17.08 1.05 33.52
C ASP A 130 16.20 2.17 32.92
N ILE A 131 16.82 3.14 32.26
CA ILE A 131 16.16 4.24 31.54
C ILE A 131 16.90 4.47 30.22
N TYR A 132 16.17 4.45 29.10
CA TYR A 132 16.73 4.76 27.78
C TYR A 132 15.69 5.40 26.84
N PRO A 133 16.11 6.11 25.78
CA PRO A 133 15.18 6.79 24.86
C PRO A 133 14.19 5.84 24.16
N CYS A 134 13.04 6.38 23.77
CA CYS A 134 12.10 5.70 22.88
C CYS A 134 12.60 5.65 21.42
N THR A 135 12.15 4.65 20.65
CA THR A 135 12.23 4.76 19.18
C THR A 135 11.24 5.81 18.68
N ALA A 136 11.50 6.41 17.51
CA ALA A 136 10.60 7.40 16.93
C ALA A 136 9.17 6.85 16.69
N LEU A 137 9.03 5.54 16.43
CA LEU A 137 7.72 4.91 16.35
C LEU A 137 7.03 4.87 17.72
N GLN A 138 7.73 4.43 18.78
CA GLN A 138 7.15 4.42 20.13
C GLN A 138 6.70 5.82 20.56
N GLU A 139 7.48 6.86 20.26
CA GLU A 139 7.08 8.26 20.48
C GLU A 139 5.79 8.62 19.74
N GLY A 140 5.70 8.27 18.45
CA GLY A 140 4.52 8.51 17.61
C GLY A 140 3.27 7.78 18.12
N LEU A 141 3.41 6.51 18.51
CA LEU A 141 2.31 5.70 19.05
C LEU A 141 1.77 6.32 20.36
N MET A 142 2.65 6.65 21.32
CA MET A 142 2.22 7.26 22.58
C MET A 142 1.59 8.65 22.39
N ALA A 143 2.11 9.45 21.45
CA ALA A 143 1.52 10.74 21.10
C ALA A 143 0.12 10.62 20.47
N LEU A 144 -0.20 9.50 19.83
CA LEU A 144 -1.53 9.22 19.28
C LEU A 144 -2.48 8.66 20.33
N SER A 145 -2.01 7.74 21.18
CA SER A 145 -2.79 7.18 22.30
C SER A 145 -3.24 8.25 23.31
N THR A 146 -2.43 9.31 23.51
CA THR A 146 -2.83 10.47 24.33
C THR A 146 -3.91 11.34 23.70
N LYS A 147 -4.03 11.35 22.36
CA LYS A 147 -5.08 12.09 21.65
C LYS A 147 -6.38 11.29 21.54
N LEU A 148 -6.27 9.97 21.33
CA LEU A 148 -7.37 9.07 21.07
C LEU A 148 -7.25 7.84 21.97
N SER A 149 -8.02 7.85 23.07
CA SER A 149 -8.05 6.74 24.04
C SER A 149 -8.38 5.41 23.35
N GLY A 150 -7.61 4.37 23.64
CA GLY A 150 -7.82 3.01 23.10
C GLY A 150 -7.19 2.74 21.74
N GLN A 151 -6.60 3.72 21.06
CA GLN A 151 -5.81 3.44 19.87
C GLN A 151 -4.52 2.69 20.22
N TYR A 152 -4.06 1.84 19.31
CA TYR A 152 -2.82 1.07 19.46
C TYR A 152 -2.76 0.12 20.66
N ILE A 153 -3.89 -0.14 21.30
CA ILE A 153 -4.03 -1.18 22.33
C ILE A 153 -4.73 -2.35 21.67
N GLU A 154 -4.03 -3.48 21.59
CA GLU A 154 -4.60 -4.71 21.07
C GLU A 154 -5.26 -5.50 22.20
N GLN A 155 -6.43 -6.04 21.89
CA GLN A 155 -7.22 -6.84 22.82
C GLN A 155 -7.34 -8.27 22.29
N ILE A 156 -6.57 -9.19 22.86
CA ILE A 156 -6.57 -10.59 22.42
C ILE A 156 -7.19 -11.47 23.49
N ARG A 157 -8.20 -12.24 23.10
CA ARG A 157 -8.78 -13.28 23.93
C ARG A 157 -8.18 -14.63 23.55
N TYR A 158 -7.65 -15.34 24.53
CA TYR A 158 -7.12 -16.68 24.39
C TYR A 158 -7.94 -17.71 25.18
N GLU A 159 -8.15 -18.87 24.56
CA GLU A 159 -8.70 -20.07 25.19
C GLU A 159 -7.59 -21.10 25.34
N LEU A 160 -7.31 -21.57 26.56
CA LEU A 160 -6.29 -22.60 26.79
C LEU A 160 -6.83 -24.00 26.52
N HIS A 161 -5.93 -24.95 26.26
CA HIS A 161 -6.31 -26.36 26.26
C HIS A 161 -6.67 -26.84 27.67
N SER A 162 -7.59 -27.81 27.78
CA SER A 162 -8.11 -28.32 29.06
C SER A 162 -7.08 -29.04 29.93
N ASN A 163 -5.94 -29.45 29.37
CA ASN A 163 -4.85 -30.14 30.06
C ASN A 163 -3.75 -29.18 30.57
N ILE A 164 -3.95 -27.86 30.45
CA ILE A 164 -2.97 -26.86 30.88
C ILE A 164 -3.12 -26.57 32.38
N ASP A 165 -2.00 -26.60 33.09
CA ASP A 165 -1.88 -26.21 34.49
C ASP A 165 -1.84 -24.68 34.57
N LEU A 166 -2.89 -24.09 35.12
CA LEU A 166 -3.04 -22.64 35.22
C LEU A 166 -1.95 -21.98 36.06
N GLY A 167 -1.60 -22.55 37.20
CA GLY A 167 -0.56 -21.99 38.07
C GLY A 167 0.79 -21.95 37.36
N ARG A 168 1.08 -23.00 36.58
CA ARG A 168 2.28 -23.06 35.74
C ARG A 168 2.22 -22.09 34.56
N PHE A 169 1.05 -21.91 33.95
CA PHE A 169 0.85 -20.94 32.86
C PHE A 169 1.12 -19.51 33.32
N ILE A 170 0.56 -19.11 34.46
CA ILE A 170 0.82 -17.80 35.09
C ILE A 170 2.31 -17.65 35.39
N SER A 171 2.92 -18.65 36.05
CA SER A 171 4.35 -18.64 36.38
C SER A 171 5.26 -18.55 35.15
N ALA A 172 4.84 -19.14 34.02
CA ALA A 172 5.57 -19.09 32.75
C ALA A 172 5.54 -17.70 32.11
N TRP A 173 4.41 -17.01 32.17
CA TRP A 173 4.30 -15.60 31.78
C TRP A 173 5.13 -14.70 32.68
N ASP A 174 5.10 -14.90 34.00
CA ASP A 174 5.91 -14.14 34.95
C ASP A 174 7.42 -14.32 34.66
N ALA A 175 7.85 -15.55 34.36
CA ALA A 175 9.23 -15.83 33.96
C ALA A 175 9.59 -15.16 32.64
N THR A 176 8.64 -15.13 31.69
CA THR A 176 8.79 -14.43 30.41
C THR A 176 8.91 -12.92 30.60
N ALA A 177 8.08 -12.30 31.43
CA ALA A 177 8.14 -10.87 31.73
C ALA A 177 9.44 -10.48 32.44
N ARG A 178 9.96 -11.33 33.33
CA ARG A 178 11.30 -11.14 33.93
C ARG A 178 12.41 -11.17 32.90
N ALA A 179 12.38 -12.14 31.98
CA ALA A 179 13.39 -12.30 30.93
C ALA A 179 13.29 -11.24 29.82
N ASN A 180 12.16 -10.54 29.69
CA ASN A 180 11.90 -9.59 28.60
C ASN A 180 11.54 -8.21 29.19
N PRO A 181 12.53 -7.33 29.43
CA PRO A 181 12.31 -6.00 30.02
C PRO A 181 11.23 -5.17 29.31
N ILE A 182 11.04 -5.35 28.00
CA ILE A 182 10.04 -4.63 27.21
C ILE A 182 8.60 -4.80 27.73
N LEU A 183 8.28 -5.91 28.40
CA LEU A 183 6.96 -6.12 28.99
C LEU A 183 6.74 -5.36 30.30
N ARG A 184 7.80 -4.76 30.86
CA ARG A 184 7.82 -4.05 32.15
C ARG A 184 8.15 -2.58 31.98
N ILE A 185 8.15 -2.07 30.75
CA ILE A 185 8.42 -0.66 30.52
C ILE A 185 7.19 0.18 30.80
N ARG A 186 7.46 1.42 31.20
CA ARG A 186 6.52 2.53 31.14
C ARG A 186 7.14 3.64 30.30
N ILE A 187 6.33 4.37 29.56
CA ILE A 187 6.83 5.49 28.76
C ILE A 187 6.42 6.79 29.40
N VAL A 188 7.38 7.68 29.64
CA VAL A 188 7.14 9.01 30.20
C VAL A 188 7.75 10.08 29.30
N GLN A 189 7.13 11.25 29.29
CA GLN A 189 7.65 12.43 28.62
C GLN A 189 8.22 13.37 29.67
N ILE A 190 9.51 13.68 29.56
CA ILE A 190 10.24 14.53 30.51
C ILE A 190 10.89 15.68 29.70
N GLN A 191 11.49 16.64 30.40
CA GLN A 191 12.26 17.80 29.91
C GLN A 191 12.58 17.79 28.40
N ASN A 192 12.25 18.90 27.72
CA ASN A 192 12.40 19.07 26.25
C ASN A 192 11.53 18.15 25.38
N ASN A 193 10.41 17.66 25.91
CA ASN A 193 9.45 16.78 25.22
C ASN A 193 10.01 15.41 24.79
N THR A 194 11.18 15.01 25.29
CA THR A 194 11.77 13.70 25.00
C THR A 194 11.03 12.60 25.76
N MET A 195 10.75 11.48 25.08
CA MET A 195 10.14 10.32 25.72
C MET A 195 11.19 9.27 26.07
N TYR A 196 11.09 8.75 27.28
CA TYR A 196 11.96 7.72 27.81
C TYR A 196 11.17 6.45 28.15
N GLN A 197 11.78 5.31 27.89
CA GLN A 197 11.33 3.99 28.32
C GLN A 197 11.95 3.70 29.69
N ILE A 198 11.09 3.49 30.69
CA ILE A 198 11.48 3.25 32.08
C ILE A 198 11.27 1.78 32.37
N VAL A 199 12.34 1.01 32.55
CA VAL A 199 12.24 -0.40 32.89
C VAL A 199 12.02 -0.54 34.39
N VAL A 200 10.90 -1.15 34.80
CA VAL A 200 10.55 -1.33 36.23
C VAL A 200 10.69 -2.80 36.61
N ARG A 201 11.31 -3.11 37.76
CA ARG A 201 11.57 -4.49 38.24
C ARG A 201 10.31 -5.34 38.44
N ASP A 202 9.19 -4.70 38.73
CA ASP A 202 7.90 -5.36 38.95
C ASP A 202 7.37 -5.98 37.65
N ILE A 203 6.80 -7.18 37.76
CA ILE A 203 6.13 -7.85 36.64
C ILE A 203 4.68 -7.38 36.50
N PRO A 204 4.07 -7.47 35.30
CA PRO A 204 2.65 -7.19 35.12
C PRO A 204 1.78 -8.01 36.07
N LEU A 205 0.80 -7.36 36.70
CA LEU A 205 -0.12 -8.01 37.64
C LEU A 205 -1.19 -8.81 36.88
N TRP A 206 -1.53 -9.98 37.42
CA TRP A 206 -2.63 -10.80 36.92
C TRP A 206 -3.94 -10.42 37.61
N HIS A 207 -4.87 -9.84 36.84
CA HIS A 207 -6.21 -9.53 37.31
C HIS A 207 -7.14 -10.74 37.18
N HIS A 208 -7.88 -11.04 38.24
CA HIS A 208 -8.79 -12.18 38.28
C HIS A 208 -10.23 -11.70 38.46
N PHE A 209 -11.12 -12.13 37.56
CA PHE A 209 -12.52 -11.72 37.55
C PHE A 209 -13.45 -12.93 37.56
N ASP A 210 -14.28 -13.02 38.60
CA ASP A 210 -15.37 -14.00 38.71
C ASP A 210 -16.72 -13.43 38.20
N ASP A 211 -16.80 -12.12 37.96
CA ASP A 211 -17.99 -11.44 37.44
C ASP A 211 -17.68 -10.73 36.10
N VAL A 212 -18.46 -11.06 35.08
CA VAL A 212 -18.39 -10.49 33.74
C VAL A 212 -18.61 -8.97 33.76
N ASN A 213 -19.44 -8.45 34.67
CA ASN A 213 -19.68 -7.00 34.74
C ASN A 213 -18.47 -6.25 35.29
N MET A 214 -17.82 -6.78 36.33
CA MET A 214 -16.56 -6.22 36.85
C MET A 214 -15.46 -6.26 35.79
N PHE A 215 -15.38 -7.34 35.01
CA PHE A 215 -14.46 -7.43 33.88
C PHE A 215 -14.76 -6.39 32.80
N LYS A 216 -16.03 -6.13 32.46
CA LYS A 216 -16.40 -5.07 31.50
C LYS A 216 -15.98 -3.68 31.97
N VAL A 217 -16.08 -3.40 33.27
CA VAL A 217 -15.57 -2.15 33.85
C VAL A 217 -14.05 -2.07 33.71
N HIS A 218 -13.34 -3.16 34.00
CA HIS A 218 -11.89 -3.25 33.80
C HIS A 218 -11.48 -3.07 32.34
N VAL A 219 -12.18 -3.68 31.39
CA VAL A 219 -11.92 -3.51 29.95
C VAL A 219 -11.98 -2.02 29.56
N ALA A 220 -12.95 -1.27 30.09
CA ALA A 220 -13.07 0.16 29.80
C ALA A 220 -11.88 0.98 30.34
N THR A 221 -11.25 0.55 31.44
CA THR A 221 -10.06 1.20 32.01
C THR A 221 -8.75 0.70 31.40
N ALA A 222 -8.60 -0.61 31.18
CA ALA A 222 -7.42 -1.24 30.58
C ALA A 222 -7.23 -0.83 29.12
N ASN A 223 -8.29 -0.37 28.45
CA ASN A 223 -8.24 0.23 27.14
C ASN A 223 -7.76 1.70 27.14
N ASN A 224 -7.16 2.16 28.23
CA ASN A 224 -6.55 3.48 28.35
C ASN A 224 -5.16 3.35 28.98
N MET A 225 -4.14 3.16 28.13
CA MET A 225 -2.73 3.06 28.51
C MET A 225 -2.01 4.35 28.08
N GLY A 226 -1.79 5.26 29.03
CA GLY A 226 -1.18 6.57 28.81
C GLY A 226 0.30 6.65 29.21
N LEU A 227 0.82 7.88 29.29
CA LEU A 227 2.17 8.14 29.78
C LEU A 227 2.27 7.81 31.28
N GLY A 228 3.29 7.05 31.67
CA GLY A 228 3.53 6.60 33.05
C GLY A 228 2.75 5.35 33.48
N ASP A 229 1.80 4.89 32.66
CA ASP A 229 1.01 3.69 32.92
C ASP A 229 1.76 2.41 32.53
N ALA A 230 1.27 1.27 33.04
CA ALA A 230 1.70 -0.04 32.55
C ALA A 230 1.12 -0.28 31.15
N LEU A 231 1.96 -0.81 30.25
CA LEU A 231 1.61 -1.03 28.83
C LEU A 231 1.19 -2.48 28.52
N VAL A 232 1.05 -3.30 29.57
CA VAL A 232 0.63 -4.70 29.52
C VAL A 232 -0.36 -4.96 30.65
N ASP A 233 -1.54 -5.46 30.31
CA ASP A 233 -2.54 -5.94 31.28
C ASP A 233 -2.89 -7.39 30.97
N LEU A 234 -2.80 -8.25 32.00
CA LEU A 234 -3.09 -9.66 31.91
C LEU A 234 -4.29 -9.98 32.79
N SER A 235 -5.38 -10.42 32.17
CA SER A 235 -6.65 -10.66 32.86
C SER A 235 -7.14 -12.08 32.64
N ILE A 236 -7.70 -12.70 33.69
CA ILE A 236 -8.35 -14.00 33.67
C ILE A 236 -9.82 -13.79 34.03
N ILE A 237 -10.72 -14.26 33.17
CA ILE A 237 -12.16 -14.26 33.42
C ILE A 237 -12.69 -15.69 33.48
N LYS A 238 -13.43 -15.99 34.55
CA LYS A 238 -14.13 -17.26 34.71
C LYS A 238 -15.57 -17.12 34.21
N SER A 239 -15.84 -17.66 33.02
CA SER A 239 -17.17 -17.56 32.36
C SER A 239 -18.17 -18.59 32.90
N SER A 240 -17.69 -19.74 33.40
CA SER A 240 -18.47 -20.76 34.12
C SER A 240 -17.54 -21.63 34.99
N GLU A 241 -18.07 -22.60 35.76
CA GLU A 241 -17.22 -23.54 36.53
C GLU A 241 -16.21 -24.28 35.65
N ASP A 242 -16.56 -24.54 34.39
CA ASP A 242 -15.76 -25.32 33.42
C ASP A 242 -15.10 -24.49 32.30
N SER A 243 -15.30 -23.16 32.26
CA SER A 243 -14.72 -22.32 31.19
C SER A 243 -14.05 -21.05 31.72
N GLN A 244 -12.77 -20.90 31.37
CA GLN A 244 -11.96 -19.72 31.66
C GLN A 244 -11.43 -19.16 30.34
N SER A 245 -11.45 -17.84 30.20
CA SER A 245 -10.77 -17.16 29.10
C SER A 245 -9.76 -16.15 29.62
N TYR A 246 -8.73 -15.92 28.82
CA TYR A 246 -7.59 -15.08 29.15
C TYR A 246 -7.64 -13.88 28.22
N GLN A 247 -7.65 -12.68 28.77
CA GLN A 247 -7.71 -11.45 27.99
C GLN A 247 -6.41 -10.69 28.21
N PHE A 248 -5.71 -10.41 27.11
CA PHE A 248 -4.49 -9.61 27.13
C PHE A 248 -4.78 -8.25 26.51
N PHE A 249 -4.30 -7.20 27.16
CA PHE A 249 -4.22 -5.86 26.60
C PHE A 249 -2.76 -5.50 26.45
N LEU A 250 -2.36 -5.18 25.23
CA LEU A 250 -0.97 -4.91 24.89
C LEU A 250 -0.92 -3.61 24.10
N HIS A 251 -0.19 -2.62 24.58
CA HIS A 251 0.09 -1.43 23.78
C HIS A 251 1.14 -1.75 22.71
N HIS A 252 0.94 -1.34 21.46
CA HIS A 252 1.88 -1.61 20.36
C HIS A 252 3.28 -1.03 20.54
N ALA A 253 3.49 -0.17 21.53
CA ALA A 253 4.81 0.31 21.89
C ALA A 253 5.70 -0.78 22.54
N VAL A 254 5.13 -1.89 23.01
CA VAL A 254 5.89 -2.99 23.65
C VAL A 254 6.02 -4.25 22.79
N TYR A 255 5.32 -4.31 21.66
CA TYR A 255 5.38 -5.44 20.74
C TYR A 255 5.07 -5.08 19.29
N ASP A 256 5.55 -5.94 18.40
CA ASP A 256 5.20 -6.05 16.99
C ASP A 256 4.81 -7.51 16.65
N GLY A 257 4.37 -7.76 15.41
CA GLY A 257 3.90 -9.08 15.00
C GLY A 257 4.92 -10.21 15.22
N TRP A 258 6.20 -9.95 15.01
CA TRP A 258 7.27 -10.94 15.20
C TRP A 258 7.59 -11.16 16.68
N SER A 259 7.77 -10.09 17.45
CA SER A 259 8.08 -10.18 18.87
C SER A 259 6.97 -10.84 19.67
N LEU A 260 5.70 -10.67 19.29
CA LEU A 260 4.59 -11.40 19.94
C LEU A 260 4.74 -12.92 19.81
N GLN A 261 5.23 -13.40 18.65
CA GLN A 261 5.51 -14.82 18.45
C GLN A 261 6.69 -15.30 19.30
N LEU A 262 7.74 -14.48 19.41
CA LEU A 262 8.86 -14.77 20.30
C LEU A 262 8.43 -14.84 21.76
N LEU A 263 7.57 -13.92 22.21
CA LEU A 263 7.01 -13.91 23.56
C LEU A 263 6.24 -15.22 23.82
N TRP A 264 5.39 -15.66 22.91
CA TRP A 264 4.70 -16.95 23.03
C TRP A 264 5.65 -18.15 23.07
N LYS A 265 6.72 -18.12 22.26
CA LYS A 265 7.79 -19.13 22.32
C LYS A 265 8.47 -19.13 23.69
N HIS A 266 8.75 -17.97 24.26
CA HIS A 266 9.34 -17.84 25.60
C HIS A 266 8.41 -18.39 26.69
N VAL A 267 7.10 -18.12 26.59
CA VAL A 267 6.09 -18.68 27.50
C VAL A 267 6.05 -20.20 27.41
N GLN A 268 6.09 -20.78 26.21
CA GLN A 268 6.16 -22.23 26.03
C GLN A 268 7.43 -22.82 26.67
N VAL A 269 8.59 -22.21 26.43
CA VAL A 269 9.88 -22.65 27.02
C VAL A 269 9.84 -22.58 28.55
N ALA A 270 9.30 -21.50 29.11
CA ALA A 270 9.15 -21.33 30.55
C ALA A 270 8.15 -22.34 31.15
N TYR A 271 7.05 -22.62 30.45
CA TYR A 271 6.06 -23.63 30.87
C TYR A 271 6.65 -25.04 30.89
N ASP A 272 7.54 -25.34 29.93
CA ASP A 272 8.34 -26.56 29.88
C ASP A 272 9.51 -26.56 30.91
N GLN A 273 9.56 -25.56 31.80
CA GLN A 273 10.55 -25.39 32.87
C GLN A 273 12.00 -25.27 32.37
N LYS A 274 12.18 -24.70 31.17
CA LYS A 274 13.49 -24.42 30.59
C LYS A 274 13.83 -22.93 30.79
N PRO A 275 15.13 -22.58 30.88
CA PRO A 275 15.54 -21.18 30.98
C PRO A 275 15.16 -20.41 29.72
N VAL A 276 14.54 -19.25 29.90
CA VAL A 276 14.22 -18.32 28.82
C VAL A 276 15.45 -17.46 28.55
N SER A 277 15.86 -17.41 27.29
CA SER A 277 16.93 -16.52 26.81
C SER A 277 16.33 -15.48 25.88
N SER A 278 16.57 -14.20 26.17
CA SER A 278 16.07 -13.07 25.38
C SER A 278 17.18 -12.08 25.12
N THR A 279 17.16 -11.45 23.95
CA THR A 279 18.04 -10.32 23.64
C THR A 279 17.36 -9.03 24.09
N PRO A 280 17.96 -8.24 25.01
CA PRO A 280 17.33 -7.00 25.48
C PRO A 280 17.16 -5.97 24.36
N PHE A 281 16.00 -5.30 24.35
CA PHE A 281 15.66 -4.25 23.39
C PHE A 281 16.63 -3.05 23.42
N SER A 282 17.29 -2.81 24.54
CA SER A 282 18.28 -1.72 24.68
C SER A 282 19.44 -1.84 23.69
N ARG A 283 19.82 -3.05 23.25
CA ARG A 283 20.85 -3.23 22.19
C ARG A 283 20.41 -2.61 20.87
N TYR A 284 19.14 -2.81 20.55
CA TYR A 284 18.54 -2.24 19.35
C TYR A 284 18.42 -0.71 19.47
N ILE A 285 18.06 -0.18 20.66
CA ILE A 285 18.07 1.27 20.90
C ILE A 285 19.46 1.87 20.66
N ARG A 286 20.52 1.26 21.22
CA ARG A 286 21.91 1.71 20.95
C ARG A 286 22.19 1.75 19.45
N HIS A 287 21.86 0.68 18.72
CA HIS A 287 22.09 0.63 17.27
C HIS A 287 21.36 1.75 16.51
N THR A 288 20.12 2.06 16.88
CA THR A 288 19.39 3.18 16.25
C THR A 288 20.00 4.55 16.56
N MET A 289 20.66 4.70 17.71
CA MET A 289 21.39 5.93 18.07
C MET A 289 22.71 6.05 17.31
N ASP A 290 23.46 4.95 17.19
CA ASP A 290 24.77 4.93 16.53
C ASP A 290 24.65 5.15 15.00
N ASN A 291 23.60 4.62 14.38
CA ASN A 291 23.37 4.73 12.92
C ASN A 291 22.58 5.97 12.49
N ALA A 292 22.45 6.98 13.36
CA ALA A 292 21.81 8.23 13.00
C ALA A 292 22.67 9.12 12.06
N VAL A 293 23.97 8.84 11.95
CA VAL A 293 24.90 9.62 11.10
C VAL A 293 24.58 9.41 9.62
N GLY A 294 24.36 10.49 8.86
CA GLY A 294 24.01 10.43 7.44
C GLY A 294 22.51 10.27 7.15
N ALA A 295 21.68 10.12 8.17
CA ALA A 295 20.24 9.91 8.00
C ALA A 295 19.54 11.16 7.43
N GLU A 296 19.94 12.36 7.86
CA GLU A 296 19.38 13.62 7.38
C GLU A 296 19.65 13.80 5.88
N GLU A 297 20.90 13.59 5.45
CA GLU A 297 21.29 13.69 4.04
C GLU A 297 20.60 12.63 3.19
N PHE A 298 20.52 11.38 3.69
CA PHE A 298 19.83 10.30 3.00
C PHE A 298 18.36 10.66 2.76
N TRP A 299 17.60 10.98 3.81
CA TRP A 299 16.17 11.27 3.69
C TRP A 299 15.89 12.55 2.90
N ALA A 300 16.69 13.60 3.07
CA ALA A 300 16.57 14.80 2.25
C ALA A 300 16.76 14.49 0.75
N SER A 301 17.71 13.62 0.41
CA SER A 301 17.93 13.20 -0.97
C SER A 301 16.79 12.38 -1.57
N GLN A 302 16.09 11.55 -0.78
CA GLN A 302 14.98 10.71 -1.27
C GLN A 302 13.79 11.55 -1.75
N PHE A 303 13.56 12.70 -1.11
CA PHE A 303 12.40 13.55 -1.38
C PHE A 303 12.74 14.82 -2.15
N ALA A 304 14.00 15.01 -2.56
CA ALA A 304 14.38 16.16 -3.38
C ALA A 304 13.52 16.24 -4.66
N ASN A 305 12.94 17.41 -4.92
CA ASN A 305 12.06 17.66 -6.07
C ASN A 305 10.92 16.65 -6.16
N ILE A 306 10.21 16.44 -5.05
CA ILE A 306 9.03 15.56 -5.03
C ILE A 306 7.86 16.18 -5.81
N HIS A 307 7.28 15.39 -6.71
CA HIS A 307 6.08 15.75 -7.47
C HIS A 307 4.91 14.79 -7.19
N ALA A 308 5.08 13.86 -6.25
CA ALA A 308 4.07 12.87 -5.89
C ALA A 308 2.83 13.50 -5.24
N PRO A 309 1.63 13.35 -5.84
CA PRO A 309 0.39 13.81 -5.22
C PRO A 309 0.02 12.99 -3.98
N VAL A 310 -0.57 13.63 -2.98
CA VAL A 310 -1.13 12.93 -1.82
C VAL A 310 -2.38 12.17 -2.24
N PHE A 311 -2.36 10.84 -2.06
CA PHE A 311 -3.47 9.96 -2.36
C PHE A 311 -3.92 9.11 -1.16
N PRO A 312 -5.23 8.93 -0.95
CA PRO A 312 -6.33 9.73 -1.53
C PRO A 312 -6.28 11.19 -1.07
N SER A 313 -6.83 12.11 -1.86
CA SER A 313 -6.91 13.52 -1.46
C SER A 313 -7.95 13.71 -0.35
N LEU A 314 -7.56 14.43 0.71
CA LEU A 314 -8.45 14.69 1.83
C LEU A 314 -9.54 15.73 1.48
N PRO A 315 -10.75 15.63 2.06
CA PRO A 315 -11.82 16.62 1.86
C PRO A 315 -11.43 18.05 2.28
N SER A 316 -10.51 18.18 3.24
CA SER A 316 -9.92 19.46 3.66
C SER A 316 -8.57 19.22 4.33
N THR A 317 -7.74 20.27 4.43
CA THR A 317 -6.42 20.20 5.06
C THR A 317 -6.44 19.90 6.57
N ARG A 318 -7.60 20.10 7.24
CA ARG A 318 -7.78 19.80 8.67
C ARG A 318 -8.55 18.50 8.92
N TYR A 319 -8.89 17.77 7.86
CA TYR A 319 -9.61 16.52 7.99
C TYR A 319 -8.71 15.48 8.67
N VAL A 320 -9.23 14.82 9.70
CA VAL A 320 -8.56 13.69 10.36
C VAL A 320 -9.24 12.42 9.86
N PRO A 321 -8.51 11.51 9.19
CA PRO A 321 -9.07 10.25 8.71
C PRO A 321 -9.69 9.43 9.84
N THR A 322 -10.87 8.87 9.56
CA THR A 322 -11.55 7.92 10.45
C THR A 322 -11.89 6.67 9.66
N PRO A 323 -10.90 5.80 9.38
CA PRO A 323 -11.11 4.67 8.49
C PRO A 323 -11.86 3.55 9.22
N THR A 324 -13.17 3.45 8.96
CA THR A 324 -14.06 2.48 9.61
C THR A 324 -14.56 1.38 8.68
N SER A 325 -14.36 1.52 7.38
CA SER A 325 -14.83 0.53 6.39
C SER A 325 -13.73 -0.49 6.13
N VAL A 326 -14.06 -1.76 6.39
CA VAL A 326 -13.12 -2.88 6.26
C VAL A 326 -13.67 -3.91 5.26
N PHE A 327 -12.80 -4.45 4.42
CA PHE A 327 -13.07 -5.69 3.69
C PHE A 327 -11.79 -6.48 3.45
N GLU A 328 -11.95 -7.79 3.28
CA GLU A 328 -10.86 -8.70 2.95
C GLU A 328 -11.02 -9.21 1.52
N ARG A 329 -9.89 -9.44 0.84
CA ARG A 329 -9.85 -10.07 -0.48
C ARG A 329 -8.71 -11.07 -0.55
N GLU A 330 -9.03 -12.31 -0.90
CA GLU A 330 -8.02 -13.29 -1.31
C GLU A 330 -7.67 -13.05 -2.79
N ILE A 331 -6.37 -12.99 -3.06
CA ILE A 331 -5.76 -12.79 -4.38
C ILE A 331 -4.94 -14.03 -4.68
N SER A 332 -5.34 -14.78 -5.69
CA SER A 332 -4.54 -15.88 -6.21
C SER A 332 -3.51 -15.34 -7.18
N THR A 333 -2.22 -15.55 -6.87
CA THR A 333 -1.14 -15.20 -7.80
C THR A 333 -0.49 -16.44 -8.39
N ARG A 334 0.11 -16.29 -9.57
CA ARG A 334 0.94 -17.33 -10.20
C ARG A 334 2.41 -17.27 -9.76
N PHE A 335 2.71 -16.53 -8.68
CA PHE A 335 4.08 -16.33 -8.22
C PHE A 335 4.70 -17.67 -7.80
N GLN A 336 5.82 -18.01 -8.41
CA GLN A 336 6.57 -19.20 -8.07
C GLN A 336 7.89 -18.78 -7.40
N PRO A 337 8.05 -19.01 -6.07
CA PRO A 337 9.24 -18.54 -5.36
C PRO A 337 10.55 -19.14 -5.90
N HIS A 338 10.50 -20.33 -6.51
CA HIS A 338 11.71 -21.09 -6.91
C HIS A 338 12.12 -20.85 -8.37
N SER A 339 11.59 -19.79 -8.99
CA SER A 339 11.86 -19.45 -10.40
C SER A 339 11.91 -17.94 -10.65
N SER A 340 11.91 -17.13 -9.59
CA SER A 340 12.00 -15.67 -9.69
C SER A 340 13.20 -15.16 -8.90
N GLU A 341 13.97 -14.24 -9.49
CA GLU A 341 14.97 -13.46 -8.76
C GLU A 341 14.35 -12.43 -7.81
N HIS A 342 13.04 -12.19 -7.95
CA HIS A 342 12.31 -11.13 -7.27
C HIS A 342 11.43 -11.69 -6.16
N THR A 343 11.24 -10.92 -5.09
CA THR A 343 10.35 -11.29 -3.99
C THR A 343 8.91 -10.85 -4.30
N LEU A 344 7.93 -11.62 -3.80
CA LEU A 344 6.52 -11.26 -3.93
C LEU A 344 6.20 -9.90 -3.27
N SER A 345 6.89 -9.54 -2.19
CA SER A 345 6.75 -8.21 -1.57
C SER A 345 7.10 -7.07 -2.52
N ALA A 346 8.19 -7.21 -3.30
CA ALA A 346 8.60 -6.17 -4.25
C ALA A 346 7.64 -6.09 -5.45
N MET A 347 7.10 -7.22 -5.89
CA MET A 347 6.03 -7.27 -6.89
C MET A 347 4.75 -6.58 -6.41
N ILE A 348 4.35 -6.80 -5.15
CA ILE A 348 3.20 -6.10 -4.52
C ILE A 348 3.43 -4.59 -4.49
N GLN A 349 4.62 -4.14 -4.07
CA GLN A 349 4.95 -2.71 -4.02
C GLN A 349 4.93 -2.07 -5.41
N LEU A 350 5.49 -2.73 -6.43
CA LEU A 350 5.46 -2.23 -7.81
C LEU A 350 4.02 -2.17 -8.34
N ALA A 351 3.27 -3.26 -8.21
CA ALA A 351 1.88 -3.32 -8.67
C ALA A 351 1.03 -2.22 -8.00
N TRP A 352 1.22 -2.00 -6.70
CA TRP A 352 0.54 -0.90 -5.99
C TRP A 352 0.98 0.47 -6.47
N SER A 353 2.27 0.67 -6.75
CA SER A 353 2.80 1.92 -7.31
C SER A 353 2.17 2.26 -8.66
N ILE A 354 2.01 1.26 -9.55
CA ILE A 354 1.35 1.42 -10.85
C ILE A 354 -0.13 1.83 -10.68
N ILE A 355 -0.84 1.22 -9.73
CA ILE A 355 -2.22 1.62 -9.43
C ILE A 355 -2.27 3.06 -8.93
N LEU A 356 -1.40 3.45 -8.00
CA LEU A 356 -1.36 4.84 -7.52
C LEU A 356 -1.05 5.82 -8.66
N SER A 357 -0.15 5.47 -9.56
CA SER A 357 0.20 6.31 -10.72
C SER A 357 -1.02 6.56 -11.61
N SER A 358 -1.79 5.52 -11.91
CA SER A 358 -3.03 5.64 -12.69
C SER A 358 -4.09 6.51 -12.02
N TYR A 359 -4.22 6.47 -10.69
CA TYR A 359 -5.23 7.23 -9.96
C TYR A 359 -4.79 8.66 -9.63
N THR A 360 -3.50 8.96 -9.74
CA THR A 360 -2.92 10.29 -9.49
C THR A 360 -2.49 11.00 -10.75
N ASP A 361 -2.50 10.34 -11.92
CA ASP A 361 -1.97 10.84 -13.19
C ASP A 361 -0.52 11.34 -13.04
N SER A 362 0.29 10.57 -12.30
CA SER A 362 1.67 10.93 -11.94
C SER A 362 2.58 9.71 -12.01
N ASP A 363 3.75 9.86 -12.62
CA ASP A 363 4.82 8.86 -12.59
C ASP A 363 5.60 8.88 -11.26
N ASP A 364 5.48 9.96 -10.47
CA ASP A 364 6.03 10.06 -9.13
C ASP A 364 4.92 9.73 -8.12
N VAL A 365 5.06 8.63 -7.38
CA VAL A 365 4.05 8.16 -6.42
C VAL A 365 4.64 7.95 -5.04
N LEU A 366 3.78 8.03 -4.03
CA LEU A 366 4.19 8.02 -2.63
C LEU A 366 3.14 7.33 -1.76
N PHE A 367 3.60 6.46 -0.87
CA PHE A 367 2.79 5.85 0.17
C PHE A 367 3.62 5.55 1.41
N GLY A 368 2.97 5.39 2.56
CA GLY A 368 3.63 4.91 3.77
C GLY A 368 3.89 3.42 3.66
N LEU A 369 5.09 2.98 4.04
CA LEU A 369 5.46 1.58 4.11
C LEU A 369 5.81 1.21 5.54
N THR A 370 5.19 0.16 6.08
CA THR A 370 5.67 -0.47 7.32
C THR A 370 6.77 -1.48 7.01
N VAL A 371 7.96 -1.24 7.57
CA VAL A 371 9.12 -2.14 7.51
C VAL A 371 9.30 -2.88 8.83
N HIS A 372 9.92 -4.05 8.78
CA HIS A 372 10.11 -4.90 9.98
C HIS A 372 11.21 -4.43 10.92
N GLY A 373 12.17 -3.61 10.46
CA GLY A 373 13.33 -3.11 11.22
C GLY A 373 14.34 -4.15 11.71
N ARG A 374 14.04 -5.45 11.55
CA ARG A 374 14.96 -6.55 11.88
C ARG A 374 16.04 -6.81 10.83
N ASN A 375 16.06 -6.00 9.77
CA ASN A 375 17.15 -6.00 8.80
C ASN A 375 18.42 -5.32 9.34
N ALA A 376 18.30 -4.61 10.46
CA ALA A 376 19.40 -3.95 11.16
C ALA A 376 20.51 -4.94 11.55
N ALA A 377 21.76 -4.48 11.46
CA ALA A 377 22.94 -5.28 11.79
C ALA A 377 23.15 -5.36 13.32
N VAL A 378 22.16 -5.89 14.04
CA VAL A 378 22.19 -6.04 15.50
C VAL A 378 22.40 -7.52 15.88
N PRO A 379 23.40 -7.85 16.73
CA PRO A 379 23.56 -9.19 17.28
C PRO A 379 22.33 -9.68 18.04
N GLY A 380 21.72 -10.78 17.57
CA GLY A 380 20.54 -11.39 18.20
C GLY A 380 19.21 -10.66 17.93
N ILE A 381 19.13 -9.87 16.85
CA ILE A 381 17.92 -9.13 16.46
C ILE A 381 16.70 -10.05 16.24
N ASP A 382 16.93 -11.26 15.76
CA ASP A 382 15.92 -12.30 15.54
C ASP A 382 15.26 -12.78 16.83
N ASN A 383 15.95 -12.66 17.97
CA ASN A 383 15.49 -13.01 19.31
C ASN A 383 15.22 -11.77 20.20
N THR A 384 15.21 -10.58 19.61
CA THR A 384 14.92 -9.33 20.33
C THR A 384 13.41 -9.12 20.44
N THR A 385 12.92 -8.99 21.67
CA THR A 385 11.52 -8.67 21.94
C THR A 385 11.30 -7.16 22.04
N GLY A 386 10.21 -6.69 21.43
CA GLY A 386 9.85 -5.28 21.35
C GLY A 386 9.53 -4.81 19.93
N THR A 387 9.14 -3.55 19.83
CA THR A 387 8.64 -2.94 18.60
C THR A 387 9.80 -2.44 17.75
N THR A 388 10.24 -3.27 16.82
CA THR A 388 11.30 -2.92 15.85
C THR A 388 10.73 -2.45 14.52
N ILE A 389 9.42 -2.60 14.27
CA ILE A 389 8.80 -2.06 13.06
C ILE A 389 9.00 -0.53 12.96
N ALA A 390 9.00 -0.01 11.74
CA ALA A 390 8.98 1.43 11.49
C ALA A 390 8.05 1.75 10.32
N THR A 391 7.57 2.99 10.28
CA THR A 391 6.84 3.51 9.13
C THR A 391 7.68 4.58 8.45
N VAL A 392 7.86 4.41 7.15
CA VAL A 392 8.67 5.30 6.30
C VAL A 392 7.84 5.82 5.13
N PRO A 393 8.07 7.05 4.64
CA PRO A 393 7.53 7.49 3.36
C PRO A 393 8.30 6.80 2.25
N PHE A 394 7.60 6.08 1.38
CA PHE A 394 8.20 5.33 0.30
C PHE A 394 7.79 5.95 -1.04
N ARG A 395 8.75 6.65 -1.66
CA ARG A 395 8.61 7.29 -2.97
C ARG A 395 9.05 6.32 -4.05
N VAL A 396 8.27 6.23 -5.12
CA VAL A 396 8.58 5.44 -6.32
C VAL A 396 8.41 6.32 -7.53
N GLN A 397 9.47 6.43 -8.34
CA GLN A 397 9.44 7.12 -9.62
C GLN A 397 9.35 6.07 -10.71
N LEU A 398 8.17 5.94 -11.31
CA LEU A 398 7.93 5.03 -12.40
C LEU A 398 8.44 5.61 -13.70
N SER A 399 8.88 4.73 -14.59
CA SER A 399 9.22 5.08 -15.96
C SER A 399 8.47 4.14 -16.88
N SER A 400 7.60 4.70 -17.71
CA SER A 400 6.72 3.96 -18.63
C SER A 400 7.49 3.00 -19.56
N GLN A 401 8.73 3.34 -19.89
CA GLN A 401 9.62 2.57 -20.77
C GLN A 401 10.47 1.53 -20.03
N SER A 402 10.48 1.54 -18.70
CA SER A 402 11.21 0.53 -17.92
C SER A 402 10.46 -0.78 -17.91
N THR A 403 11.20 -1.89 -17.87
CA THR A 403 10.59 -3.21 -17.72
C THR A 403 10.13 -3.43 -16.28
N VAL A 404 9.23 -4.39 -16.08
CA VAL A 404 8.80 -4.82 -14.74
C VAL A 404 10.02 -5.26 -13.92
N GLN A 405 10.91 -6.09 -14.47
CA GLN A 405 12.09 -6.57 -13.75
C GLN A 405 13.05 -5.45 -13.34
N ASP A 406 13.29 -4.47 -14.22
CA ASP A 406 14.19 -3.34 -13.93
C ASP A 406 13.60 -2.49 -12.80
N SER A 407 12.29 -2.24 -12.85
CA SER A 407 11.56 -1.48 -11.85
C SER A 407 11.58 -2.19 -10.48
N VAL A 408 11.42 -3.52 -10.45
CA VAL A 408 11.53 -4.30 -9.21
C VAL A 408 12.97 -4.29 -8.68
N LEU A 409 13.98 -4.38 -9.54
CA LEU A 409 15.37 -4.33 -9.14
C LEU A 409 15.73 -2.97 -8.51
N GLU A 410 15.24 -1.88 -9.10
CA GLU A 410 15.39 -0.53 -8.56
C GLU A 410 14.71 -0.37 -7.20
N LEU A 411 13.47 -0.84 -7.06
CA LEU A 411 12.75 -0.86 -5.79
C LEU A 411 13.53 -1.60 -4.70
N ARG A 412 14.11 -2.76 -5.01
CA ARG A 412 14.94 -3.52 -4.05
C ARG A 412 16.20 -2.78 -3.66
N ARG A 413 16.87 -2.13 -4.62
CA ARG A 413 18.05 -1.31 -4.35
C ARG A 413 17.70 -0.17 -3.39
N HIS A 414 16.57 0.50 -3.64
CA HIS A 414 16.06 1.56 -2.78
C HIS A 414 15.75 1.04 -1.37
N MET A 415 15.01 -0.06 -1.23
CA MET A 415 14.74 -0.68 0.08
C MET A 415 16.02 -1.05 0.83
N THR A 416 17.02 -1.59 0.13
CA THR A 416 18.29 -2.00 0.75
C THR A 416 19.08 -0.80 1.27
N ALA A 417 19.14 0.28 0.49
CA ALA A 417 19.82 1.53 0.88
C ALA A 417 19.14 2.21 2.08
N MET A 418 17.84 1.99 2.27
CA MET A 418 17.06 2.57 3.36
C MET A 418 17.29 1.88 4.72
N ILE A 419 17.71 0.60 4.75
CA ILE A 419 17.84 -0.22 5.97
C ILE A 419 18.50 0.52 7.16
N PRO A 420 19.65 1.21 7.00
CA PRO A 420 20.33 1.87 8.13
C PRO A 420 19.52 3.04 8.72
N PHE A 421 18.59 3.61 7.95
CA PHE A 421 17.91 4.87 8.25
C PHE A 421 16.40 4.70 8.50
N GLU A 422 15.87 3.47 8.46
CA GLU A 422 14.44 3.12 8.64
C GLU A 422 13.85 3.69 9.94
N HIS A 423 14.68 3.85 10.98
CA HIS A 423 14.25 4.28 12.32
C HIS A 423 14.41 5.78 12.60
N PHE A 424 14.77 6.59 11.60
CA PHE A 424 14.89 8.03 11.76
C PHE A 424 13.55 8.70 12.15
N GLY A 425 12.45 8.17 11.64
CA GLY A 425 11.08 8.49 12.05
C GLY A 425 10.44 9.67 11.31
N LEU A 426 9.13 9.54 11.04
CA LEU A 426 8.37 10.48 10.21
C LEU A 426 8.43 11.94 10.70
N GLN A 427 8.42 12.16 12.03
CA GLN A 427 8.49 13.52 12.58
C GLN A 427 9.81 14.20 12.26
N ARG A 428 10.93 13.46 12.34
CA ARG A 428 12.26 13.98 12.02
C ARG A 428 12.44 14.14 10.51
N ILE A 429 11.99 13.16 9.72
CA ILE A 429 11.98 13.27 8.24
C ILE A 429 11.21 14.53 7.80
N GLY A 430 10.01 14.74 8.32
CA GLY A 430 9.19 15.90 7.98
C GLY A 430 9.79 17.24 8.41
N ALA A 431 10.74 17.26 9.32
CA ALA A 431 11.45 18.46 9.75
C ALA A 431 12.62 18.87 8.84
N LEU A 432 13.03 18.00 7.89
CA LEU A 432 14.18 18.24 7.00
C LEU A 432 13.93 19.28 5.89
N GLY A 433 12.67 19.65 5.64
CA GLY A 433 12.30 20.64 4.62
C GLY A 433 10.87 20.49 4.12
N SER A 434 10.44 21.39 3.23
CA SER A 434 9.09 21.37 2.66
C SER A 434 8.77 20.07 1.91
N ASP A 435 9.74 19.55 1.16
CA ASP A 435 9.56 18.38 0.32
C ASP A 435 9.43 17.11 1.17
N ALA A 436 10.29 16.96 2.19
CA ALA A 436 10.20 15.86 3.14
C ALA A 436 8.93 15.93 4.02
N ALA A 437 8.49 17.14 4.37
CA ALA A 437 7.20 17.36 5.05
C ALA A 437 6.02 16.93 4.17
N ALA A 438 6.04 17.28 2.87
CA ALA A 438 5.05 16.83 1.90
C ALA A 438 5.05 15.30 1.77
N ALA A 439 6.24 14.69 1.73
CA ALA A 439 6.39 13.24 1.68
C ALA A 439 5.82 12.54 2.93
N CYS A 440 5.89 13.16 4.10
CA CYS A 440 5.33 12.56 5.33
C CYS A 440 3.81 12.70 5.45
N ASN A 441 3.14 13.44 4.55
CA ASN A 441 1.68 13.65 4.56
C ASN A 441 0.87 12.62 3.77
N PHE A 442 1.48 11.48 3.39
CA PHE A 442 0.79 10.41 2.66
C PHE A 442 -0.49 9.95 3.37
N GLN A 443 -1.50 9.55 2.60
CA GLN A 443 -2.80 9.07 3.09
C GLN A 443 -3.07 7.61 2.75
N CYS A 444 -2.18 7.00 1.98
CA CYS A 444 -2.14 5.59 1.68
C CYS A 444 -0.99 4.94 2.45
N HIS A 445 -1.26 3.84 3.14
CA HIS A 445 -0.28 3.08 3.90
C HIS A 445 -0.37 1.60 3.56
N ILE A 446 0.77 0.95 3.34
CA ILE A 446 0.85 -0.49 3.09
C ILE A 446 1.72 -1.19 4.14
N GLY A 447 1.25 -2.34 4.61
CA GLY A 447 2.01 -3.29 5.39
C GLY A 447 2.03 -4.65 4.69
N ILE A 448 3.19 -5.31 4.66
CA ILE A 448 3.33 -6.65 4.09
C ILE A 448 3.76 -7.59 5.22
N GLN A 449 2.85 -8.48 5.60
CA GLN A 449 3.02 -9.47 6.65
C GLN A 449 3.47 -10.80 6.04
N PRO A 450 4.58 -11.37 6.52
CA PRO A 450 5.08 -12.62 5.99
C PRO A 450 4.19 -13.83 6.35
N PRO A 451 4.41 -14.99 5.68
CA PRO A 451 3.61 -16.21 5.84
C PRO A 451 3.44 -16.72 7.28
N SER A 452 4.50 -16.62 8.07
CA SER A 452 4.51 -17.04 9.46
C SER A 452 3.82 -16.06 10.41
N SER A 453 3.46 -14.85 9.97
CA SER A 453 2.90 -13.77 10.80
C SER A 453 1.37 -13.73 10.88
N GLY A 454 0.66 -14.41 9.96
CA GLY A 454 -0.80 -14.31 9.83
C GLY A 454 -1.61 -15.29 10.68
N SER A 455 -1.02 -16.38 11.15
CA SER A 455 -1.67 -17.28 12.10
C SER A 455 -1.30 -16.80 13.49
N ILE A 456 -2.29 -16.47 14.34
CA ILE A 456 -2.09 -16.50 15.79
C ILE A 456 -1.58 -17.91 16.06
N ILE A 457 -0.27 -18.08 16.22
CA ILE A 457 0.34 -19.35 16.56
C ILE A 457 -0.45 -19.82 17.78
N SER A 458 -1.25 -20.87 17.64
CA SER A 458 -1.71 -21.67 18.75
C SER A 458 -0.45 -22.30 19.33
N PRO A 459 0.19 -21.71 20.36
CA PRO A 459 1.23 -22.41 21.08
C PRO A 459 0.57 -23.70 21.58
N ARG A 460 1.32 -24.74 21.93
CA ARG A 460 0.69 -25.98 22.45
C ARG A 460 -0.20 -25.74 23.68
N LEU A 461 -0.11 -24.56 24.27
CA LEU A 461 -0.88 -24.06 25.40
C LEU A 461 -2.28 -23.53 25.01
N VAL A 462 -2.46 -22.97 23.81
CA VAL A 462 -3.68 -22.21 23.43
C VAL A 462 -4.46 -22.96 22.36
N LYS A 463 -5.74 -23.19 22.62
CA LYS A 463 -6.70 -23.81 21.71
C LYS A 463 -7.17 -22.83 20.62
N SER A 464 -7.49 -21.59 20.99
CA SER A 464 -7.90 -20.54 20.06
C SER A 464 -7.49 -19.16 20.58
N GLY A 465 -7.23 -18.23 19.65
CA GLY A 465 -7.01 -16.81 19.93
C GLY A 465 -7.90 -15.97 19.03
N ILE A 466 -8.60 -14.99 19.60
CA ILE A 466 -9.51 -14.11 18.88
C ILE A 466 -9.14 -12.67 19.23
N SER A 467 -8.73 -11.88 18.23
CA SER A 467 -8.64 -10.42 18.39
C SER A 467 -10.04 -9.85 18.52
N CYS A 468 -10.24 -8.97 19.49
CA CYS A 468 -11.55 -8.36 19.77
C CYS A 468 -11.85 -7.17 18.83
N HIS A 469 -10.89 -6.75 18.00
CA HIS A 469 -11.06 -5.75 16.96
C HIS A 469 -11.14 -6.43 15.58
N ASP A 470 -11.78 -5.77 14.61
CA ASP A 470 -11.52 -6.07 13.19
C ASP A 470 -10.05 -5.74 12.95
N SER A 471 -9.23 -6.81 12.95
CA SER A 471 -7.78 -7.02 13.06
C SER A 471 -6.77 -5.86 12.86
N TYR A 472 -7.14 -4.75 12.23
CA TYR A 472 -6.25 -3.62 11.97
C TYR A 472 -6.88 -2.23 12.15
N SER A 473 -8.19 -2.15 12.41
CA SER A 473 -8.91 -0.88 12.58
C SER A 473 -8.38 -0.03 13.73
N ALA A 474 -7.94 -0.67 14.82
CA ALA A 474 -7.32 0.00 15.98
C ALA A 474 -5.97 0.66 15.67
N PHE A 475 -5.36 0.34 14.51
CA PHE A 475 -4.04 0.80 14.08
C PHE A 475 -4.10 1.66 12.81
N ALA A 476 -5.27 1.81 12.21
CA ALA A 476 -5.46 2.52 10.95
C ALA A 476 -5.64 4.02 11.18
N ASN A 477 -4.59 4.80 10.92
CA ASN A 477 -4.58 6.26 11.05
C ASN A 477 -4.44 7.03 9.72
N TYR A 478 -4.56 6.30 8.60
CA TYR A 478 -4.50 6.85 7.24
C TYR A 478 -5.82 6.60 6.51
N SER A 479 -6.12 7.40 5.50
CA SER A 479 -7.37 7.30 4.74
C SER A 479 -7.56 5.97 4.02
N LEU A 480 -6.46 5.34 3.61
CA LEU A 480 -6.44 4.01 2.97
C LEU A 480 -5.27 3.19 3.51
N VAL A 481 -5.57 2.09 4.19
CA VAL A 481 -4.58 1.16 4.75
C VAL A 481 -4.77 -0.22 4.11
N LEU A 482 -3.68 -0.78 3.61
CA LEU A 482 -3.63 -2.10 2.99
C LEU A 482 -2.66 -2.99 3.75
N VAL A 483 -3.15 -4.12 4.27
CA VAL A 483 -2.29 -5.10 4.93
C VAL A 483 -2.32 -6.41 4.13
N PHE A 484 -1.20 -6.71 3.48
CA PHE A 484 -1.03 -7.92 2.68
C PHE A 484 -0.47 -9.03 3.55
N HIS A 485 -1.14 -10.17 3.60
CA HIS A 485 -0.70 -11.39 4.24
C HIS A 485 -0.26 -12.38 3.17
N LEU A 486 1.03 -12.73 3.18
CA LEU A 486 1.57 -13.79 2.35
C LEU A 486 1.21 -15.16 2.98
N ASN A 487 1.08 -16.23 2.20
CA ASN A 487 0.71 -17.57 2.71
C ASN A 487 1.80 -18.62 2.40
N ASP A 488 2.11 -19.47 3.39
CA ASP A 488 3.13 -20.54 3.33
C ASP A 488 2.62 -21.79 2.62
N LYS A 489 1.33 -22.10 2.76
CA LYS A 489 0.73 -23.36 2.27
C LYS A 489 0.44 -23.30 0.78
N ASP A 490 0.03 -22.13 0.31
CA ASP A 490 -0.31 -21.86 -1.08
C ASP A 490 0.68 -20.85 -1.63
N LYS A 491 1.86 -21.34 -2.04
CA LYS A 491 2.98 -20.54 -2.58
C LYS A 491 2.49 -19.67 -3.75
N GLY A 492 2.03 -18.45 -3.45
CA GLY A 492 1.46 -17.50 -4.40
C GLY A 492 0.15 -16.82 -3.96
N ASN A 493 -0.59 -17.31 -2.97
CA ASN A 493 -1.81 -16.61 -2.52
C ASN A 493 -1.47 -15.47 -1.56
N VAL A 494 -2.17 -14.35 -1.73
CA VAL A 494 -2.06 -13.16 -0.89
C VAL A 494 -3.45 -12.80 -0.38
N VAL A 495 -3.61 -12.59 0.92
CA VAL A 495 -4.84 -12.04 1.49
C VAL A 495 -4.60 -10.57 1.77
N VAL A 496 -5.40 -9.67 1.20
CA VAL A 496 -5.32 -8.23 1.50
C VAL A 496 -6.47 -7.80 2.39
N ASN A 497 -6.13 -7.25 3.55
CA ASN A 497 -7.06 -6.54 4.44
C ASN A 497 -7.03 -5.06 4.08
N VAL A 498 -8.21 -4.53 3.74
CA VAL A 498 -8.37 -3.15 3.27
C VAL A 498 -9.21 -2.38 4.26
N ILE A 499 -8.62 -1.33 4.84
CA ILE A 499 -9.27 -0.45 5.80
C ILE A 499 -9.26 0.96 5.21
N HIS A 500 -10.44 1.57 5.03
CA HIS A 500 -10.54 2.87 4.37
C HIS A 500 -11.58 3.79 5.01
N ASP A 501 -11.37 5.09 4.84
CA ASP A 501 -12.34 6.12 5.19
C ASP A 501 -13.30 6.34 4.02
N ALA A 502 -14.55 5.89 4.18
CA ALA A 502 -15.59 5.99 3.16
C ALA A 502 -15.98 7.45 2.80
N LYS A 503 -15.62 8.43 3.63
CA LYS A 503 -15.81 9.87 3.32
C LYS A 503 -14.71 10.42 2.42
N VAL A 504 -13.55 9.75 2.36
CA VAL A 504 -12.41 10.14 1.53
C VAL A 504 -12.40 9.35 0.22
N ILE A 505 -12.55 8.03 0.30
CA ILE A 505 -12.59 7.14 -0.86
C ILE A 505 -13.75 6.14 -0.72
N SER A 506 -14.63 6.09 -1.73
CA SER A 506 -15.81 5.21 -1.69
C SER A 506 -15.42 3.73 -1.70
N SER A 507 -16.19 2.87 -1.02
CA SER A 507 -15.91 1.42 -1.00
C SER A 507 -15.97 0.79 -2.40
N ALA A 508 -16.77 1.34 -3.32
CA ALA A 508 -16.81 0.87 -4.71
C ALA A 508 -15.50 1.20 -5.45
N ALA A 509 -14.96 2.41 -5.26
CA ALA A 509 -13.67 2.79 -5.83
C ALA A 509 -12.53 1.95 -5.23
N THR A 510 -12.50 1.77 -3.91
CA THR A 510 -11.47 0.94 -3.25
C THR A 510 -11.52 -0.51 -3.74
N LYS A 511 -12.72 -1.11 -3.86
CA LYS A 511 -12.86 -2.48 -4.41
C LYS A 511 -12.34 -2.57 -5.85
N ARG A 512 -12.61 -1.56 -6.68
CA ARG A 512 -12.09 -1.49 -8.05
C ARG A 512 -10.56 -1.47 -8.07
N MET A 513 -9.95 -0.61 -7.26
CA MET A 513 -8.49 -0.54 -7.14
C MET A 513 -7.88 -1.90 -6.80
N ILE A 514 -8.53 -2.68 -5.92
CA ILE A 514 -8.04 -4.02 -5.56
C ILE A 514 -8.19 -5.02 -6.71
N TYR A 515 -9.26 -4.98 -7.50
CA TYR A 515 -9.38 -5.83 -8.70
C TYR A 515 -8.33 -5.49 -9.76
N GLN A 516 -8.05 -4.19 -9.95
CA GLN A 516 -7.01 -3.71 -10.86
C GLN A 516 -5.62 -4.08 -10.34
N PHE A 517 -5.37 -3.93 -9.04
CA PHE A 517 -4.15 -4.39 -8.39
C PHE A 517 -3.92 -5.89 -8.60
N GLU A 518 -4.94 -6.73 -8.36
CA GLU A 518 -4.89 -8.18 -8.60
C GLU A 518 -4.55 -8.49 -10.07
N HIS A 519 -5.10 -7.70 -11.01
CA HIS A 519 -4.84 -7.85 -12.43
C HIS A 519 -3.41 -7.46 -12.82
N ILE A 520 -2.93 -6.30 -12.37
CA ILE A 520 -1.56 -5.81 -12.62
C ILE A 520 -0.52 -6.72 -11.98
N LEU A 521 -0.73 -7.15 -10.73
CA LEU A 521 0.17 -8.06 -10.02
C LEU A 521 0.38 -9.35 -10.81
N ASN A 522 -0.70 -9.95 -11.32
CA ASN A 522 -0.61 -11.18 -12.11
C ASN A 522 0.05 -10.97 -13.49
N GLN A 523 -0.13 -9.81 -14.13
CA GLN A 523 0.59 -9.47 -15.37
C GLN A 523 2.09 -9.29 -15.12
N ALA A 524 2.45 -8.54 -14.07
CA ALA A 524 3.84 -8.30 -13.68
C ALA A 524 4.59 -9.61 -13.36
N ILE A 525 3.94 -10.52 -12.61
CA ILE A 525 4.48 -11.85 -12.31
C ILE A 525 4.64 -12.69 -13.58
N GLY A 526 3.66 -12.62 -14.50
CA GLY A 526 3.64 -13.46 -15.69
C GLY A 526 4.58 -13.01 -16.82
N SER A 527 4.93 -11.72 -16.86
CA SER A 527 5.71 -11.11 -17.95
C SER A 527 6.70 -10.05 -17.43
N PRO A 528 7.77 -10.44 -16.71
CA PRO A 528 8.72 -9.50 -16.09
C PRO A 528 9.52 -8.64 -17.08
N GLU A 529 9.65 -9.09 -18.33
CA GLU A 529 10.35 -8.38 -19.42
C GLU A 529 9.48 -7.29 -20.08
N THR A 530 8.20 -7.24 -19.76
CA THR A 530 7.26 -6.27 -20.36
C THR A 530 7.48 -4.88 -19.76
N THR A 531 7.36 -3.85 -20.59
CA THR A 531 7.42 -2.45 -20.16
C THR A 531 6.16 -2.03 -19.39
N LEU A 532 6.28 -1.09 -18.46
CA LEU A 532 5.17 -0.69 -17.60
C LEU A 532 3.97 -0.15 -18.40
N ASP A 533 4.21 0.56 -19.50
CA ASP A 533 3.17 1.11 -20.39
C ASP A 533 2.31 0.07 -21.12
N ARG A 534 2.75 -1.20 -21.15
CA ARG A 534 2.03 -2.31 -21.79
C ARG A 534 1.17 -3.11 -20.82
N LEU A 535 1.22 -2.82 -19.53
CA LEU A 535 0.38 -3.47 -18.54
C LEU A 535 -1.04 -2.88 -18.61
N ASP A 536 -2.04 -3.75 -18.76
CA ASP A 536 -3.44 -3.30 -18.82
C ASP A 536 -3.96 -3.05 -17.40
N ILE A 537 -4.36 -1.82 -17.12
CA ILE A 537 -4.95 -1.45 -15.83
C ILE A 537 -6.41 -1.90 -15.76
N VAL A 538 -7.09 -2.01 -16.90
CA VAL A 538 -8.51 -2.36 -16.98
C VAL A 538 -8.68 -3.84 -16.63
N SER A 539 -9.19 -4.09 -15.41
CA SER A 539 -9.39 -5.45 -14.93
C SER A 539 -10.55 -6.16 -15.66
N PRO A 540 -10.62 -7.51 -15.60
CA PRO A 540 -11.79 -8.23 -16.09
C PRO A 540 -13.12 -7.75 -15.50
N GLN A 541 -13.12 -7.32 -14.23
CA GLN A 541 -14.28 -6.75 -13.55
C GLN A 541 -14.65 -5.38 -14.12
N ASP A 542 -13.67 -4.56 -14.48
CA ASP A 542 -13.92 -3.29 -15.19
C ASP A 542 -14.54 -3.55 -16.55
N MET A 543 -14.01 -4.52 -17.31
CA MET A 543 -14.56 -4.90 -18.61
C MET A 543 -16.00 -5.41 -18.52
N MET A 544 -16.34 -6.20 -17.49
CA MET A 544 -17.73 -6.61 -17.26
C MET A 544 -18.63 -5.41 -17.04
N GLN A 545 -18.22 -4.47 -16.18
CA GLN A 545 -19.02 -3.26 -15.93
C GLN A 545 -19.14 -2.37 -17.16
N LEU A 546 -18.06 -2.20 -17.93
CA LEU A 546 -18.11 -1.49 -19.21
C LEU A 546 -19.08 -2.17 -20.19
N SER A 547 -19.14 -3.51 -20.19
CA SER A 547 -20.10 -4.24 -21.03
C SER A 547 -21.55 -4.03 -20.59
N GLU A 548 -21.80 -3.95 -19.28
CA GLU A 548 -23.13 -3.64 -18.72
C GLU A 548 -23.57 -2.23 -19.12
N TRP A 549 -22.68 -1.25 -19.07
CA TRP A 549 -22.98 0.12 -19.48
C TRP A 549 -23.29 0.26 -20.97
N HIS A 550 -22.76 -0.63 -21.82
CA HIS A 550 -22.93 -0.59 -23.26
C HIS A 550 -23.89 -1.67 -23.81
N GLN A 551 -24.71 -2.31 -22.96
CA GLN A 551 -25.51 -3.48 -23.34
C GLN A 551 -26.53 -3.21 -24.46
N ALA A 552 -27.02 -1.98 -24.60
CA ALA A 552 -28.01 -1.61 -25.62
C ALA A 552 -27.57 -0.38 -26.41
N LEU A 553 -26.97 -0.62 -27.58
CA LEU A 553 -26.85 0.42 -28.60
C LEU A 553 -28.23 0.68 -29.22
N PRO A 554 -28.67 1.95 -29.36
CA PRO A 554 -29.88 2.26 -30.10
C PRO A 554 -29.80 1.70 -31.52
N GLN A 555 -30.91 1.16 -32.03
CA GLN A 555 -30.97 0.66 -33.40
C GLN A 555 -30.75 1.82 -34.36
N ALA A 556 -29.70 1.74 -35.19
CA ALA A 556 -29.49 2.69 -36.26
C ALA A 556 -30.57 2.49 -37.34
N HIS A 557 -31.12 3.60 -37.86
CA HIS A 557 -31.91 3.56 -39.07
C HIS A 557 -30.96 3.51 -40.28
N GLU A 558 -30.49 2.32 -40.65
CA GLU A 558 -29.47 2.13 -41.69
C GLU A 558 -29.98 2.46 -43.11
N ASP A 559 -31.29 2.35 -43.33
CA ASP A 559 -31.92 2.46 -44.64
C ASP A 559 -32.55 3.83 -44.95
N SER A 560 -32.37 4.85 -44.09
CA SER A 560 -33.04 6.15 -44.30
C SER A 560 -32.21 7.36 -43.88
N GLY A 561 -32.14 8.36 -44.75
CA GLY A 561 -31.58 9.66 -44.42
C GLY A 561 -32.48 10.46 -43.47
N LEU A 562 -31.91 11.40 -42.72
CA LEU A 562 -32.68 12.29 -41.83
C LEU A 562 -33.84 12.99 -42.56
N TYR A 563 -33.61 13.44 -43.80
CA TYR A 563 -34.65 14.10 -44.59
C TYR A 563 -35.80 13.15 -44.95
N GLU A 564 -35.54 11.86 -45.13
CA GLU A 564 -36.58 10.86 -45.45
C GLU A 564 -37.44 10.55 -44.23
N LEU A 565 -36.83 10.49 -43.04
CA LEU A 565 -37.57 10.36 -41.78
C LEU A 565 -38.53 11.54 -41.60
N VAL A 566 -38.05 12.78 -41.84
CA VAL A 566 -38.88 13.99 -41.76
C VAL A 566 -39.98 13.97 -42.83
N LEU A 567 -39.65 13.64 -44.08
CA LEU A 567 -40.61 13.68 -45.20
C LEU A 567 -41.58 12.49 -45.20
N SER A 568 -41.32 11.42 -44.45
CA SER A 568 -42.27 10.32 -44.26
C SER A 568 -43.60 10.79 -43.66
N HIS A 569 -43.57 11.86 -42.86
CA HIS A 569 -44.75 12.51 -42.31
C HIS A 569 -45.60 13.23 -43.37
N ALA A 570 -45.06 13.57 -44.55
CA ALA A 570 -45.86 14.12 -45.64
C ALA A 570 -46.88 13.10 -46.18
N VAL A 571 -46.59 11.80 -46.04
CA VAL A 571 -47.53 10.73 -46.39
C VAL A 571 -48.51 10.47 -45.24
N GLN A 572 -48.02 10.41 -44.00
CA GLN A 572 -48.84 10.02 -42.85
C GLN A 572 -49.74 11.16 -42.33
N HIS A 573 -49.23 12.40 -42.35
CA HIS A 573 -49.87 13.58 -41.74
C HIS A 573 -49.68 14.84 -42.63
N PRO A 574 -50.12 14.82 -43.91
CA PRO A 574 -49.79 15.83 -44.91
C PRO A 574 -50.13 17.27 -44.49
N HIS A 575 -51.26 17.47 -43.83
CA HIS A 575 -51.75 18.80 -43.44
C HIS A 575 -51.33 19.23 -42.03
N ALA A 576 -50.59 18.40 -41.30
CA ALA A 576 -50.04 18.79 -40.01
C ALA A 576 -48.93 19.84 -40.20
N SER A 577 -48.84 20.77 -39.27
CA SER A 577 -47.78 21.80 -39.27
C SER A 577 -46.41 21.17 -39.09
N ALA A 578 -45.54 21.30 -40.09
CA ALA A 578 -44.15 20.85 -40.05
C ALA A 578 -43.20 21.94 -39.55
N ILE A 579 -43.41 23.19 -39.98
CA ILE A 579 -42.63 24.36 -39.57
C ILE A 579 -43.58 25.44 -39.08
N TYR A 580 -43.32 25.99 -37.90
CA TYR A 580 -44.05 27.12 -37.34
C TYR A 580 -43.06 28.24 -37.04
N ALA A 581 -43.04 29.28 -37.89
CA ALA A 581 -42.11 30.40 -37.79
C ALA A 581 -42.83 31.76 -37.87
N TRP A 582 -42.12 32.83 -37.54
CA TRP A 582 -42.67 34.20 -37.56
C TRP A 582 -43.11 34.64 -38.96
N ASP A 583 -42.48 34.11 -40.01
CA ASP A 583 -42.76 34.38 -41.41
C ASP A 583 -43.73 33.37 -42.04
N GLY A 584 -44.34 32.50 -41.23
CA GLY A 584 -45.47 31.65 -41.60
C GLY A 584 -45.38 30.21 -41.10
N VAL A 585 -46.45 29.48 -41.38
CA VAL A 585 -46.59 28.05 -41.08
C VAL A 585 -46.49 27.26 -42.38
N VAL A 586 -45.78 26.12 -42.36
CA VAL A 586 -45.62 25.21 -43.49
C VAL A 586 -46.05 23.82 -43.06
N SER A 587 -46.97 23.20 -43.79
CA SER A 587 -47.40 21.82 -43.57
C SER A 587 -46.36 20.80 -44.10
N TYR A 588 -46.46 19.53 -43.69
CA TYR A 588 -45.55 18.50 -44.20
C TYR A 588 -45.65 18.31 -45.72
N LEU A 589 -46.84 18.42 -46.30
CA LEU A 589 -47.05 18.36 -47.75
C LEU A 589 -46.37 19.53 -48.47
N GLU A 590 -46.48 20.75 -47.93
CA GLU A 590 -45.82 21.93 -48.48
C GLU A 590 -44.29 21.85 -48.32
N LEU A 591 -43.80 21.31 -47.20
CA LEU A 591 -42.37 21.08 -46.99
C LEU A 591 -41.81 20.09 -48.02
N ASP A 592 -42.52 19.00 -48.31
CA ASP A 592 -42.12 18.04 -49.34
C ASP A 592 -42.04 18.71 -50.72
N ASP A 593 -43.08 19.43 -51.14
CA ASP A 593 -43.10 20.11 -52.45
C ASP A 593 -42.01 21.19 -52.57
N LEU A 594 -41.91 22.09 -51.59
CA LEU A 594 -40.93 23.20 -51.61
C LEU A 594 -39.49 22.67 -51.57
N SER A 595 -39.21 21.68 -50.71
CA SER A 595 -37.88 21.08 -50.63
C SER A 595 -37.53 20.27 -51.88
N LEU A 596 -38.48 19.56 -52.51
CA LEU A 596 -38.27 18.83 -53.76
C LEU A 596 -37.87 19.76 -54.91
N ARG A 597 -38.58 20.88 -55.05
CA ARG A 597 -38.32 21.86 -56.10
C ARG A 597 -36.92 22.46 -55.95
N LEU A 598 -36.56 22.84 -54.74
CA LEU A 598 -35.23 23.37 -54.46
C LEU A 598 -34.14 22.30 -54.63
N ALA A 599 -34.36 21.07 -54.16
CA ALA A 599 -33.41 19.97 -54.32
C ALA A 599 -33.11 19.66 -55.79
N LYS A 600 -34.14 19.59 -56.66
CA LYS A 600 -33.96 19.43 -58.11
C LYS A 600 -33.17 20.58 -58.73
N ARG A 601 -33.41 21.81 -58.27
CA ARG A 601 -32.65 22.98 -58.75
C ARG A 601 -31.18 22.88 -58.34
N LEU A 602 -30.90 22.51 -57.09
CA LEU A 602 -29.55 22.29 -56.58
C LEU A 602 -28.81 21.21 -57.37
N GLN A 603 -29.47 20.07 -57.65
CA GLN A 603 -28.91 19.01 -58.48
C GLN A 603 -28.60 19.50 -59.91
N GLY A 604 -29.50 20.30 -60.49
CA GLY A 604 -29.26 20.95 -61.79
C GLY A 604 -28.11 21.96 -61.79
N LEU A 605 -27.72 22.47 -60.63
CA LEU A 605 -26.55 23.35 -60.43
C LEU A 605 -25.27 22.60 -60.06
N GLY A 606 -25.30 21.26 -60.06
CA GLY A 606 -24.10 20.43 -59.84
C GLY A 606 -23.96 19.85 -58.44
N VAL A 607 -24.93 20.07 -57.53
CA VAL A 607 -24.93 19.43 -56.21
C VAL A 607 -25.06 17.91 -56.34
N ARG A 608 -24.12 17.18 -55.75
CA ARG A 608 -24.04 15.71 -55.77
C ARG A 608 -23.89 15.19 -54.35
N ARG A 609 -23.93 13.86 -54.23
CA ARG A 609 -23.65 13.18 -52.95
C ARG A 609 -22.29 13.62 -52.41
N GLY A 610 -22.27 14.16 -51.19
CA GLY A 610 -21.06 14.65 -50.52
C GLY A 610 -20.72 16.12 -50.77
N SER A 611 -21.47 16.84 -51.61
CA SER A 611 -21.28 18.29 -51.77
C SER A 611 -21.58 19.04 -50.47
N MET A 612 -20.67 19.90 -50.03
CA MET A 612 -20.89 20.80 -48.89
C MET A 612 -21.52 22.10 -49.39
N ILE A 613 -22.75 22.40 -48.95
CA ILE A 613 -23.50 23.58 -49.38
C ILE A 613 -23.63 24.55 -48.19
N PRO A 614 -22.99 25.72 -48.25
CA PRO A 614 -23.16 26.76 -47.27
C PRO A 614 -24.54 27.43 -47.35
N LEU A 615 -25.17 27.61 -46.19
CA LEU A 615 -26.45 28.31 -46.02
C LEU A 615 -26.23 29.55 -45.17
N CYS A 616 -26.36 30.73 -45.77
CA CYS A 616 -26.28 32.03 -45.09
C CYS A 616 -27.66 32.71 -45.10
N LEU A 617 -28.49 32.38 -44.13
CA LEU A 617 -29.90 32.78 -44.06
C LEU A 617 -30.24 33.25 -42.64
N ASP A 618 -31.06 34.28 -42.51
CA ASP A 618 -31.65 34.64 -41.22
C ASP A 618 -32.69 33.60 -40.79
N ARG A 619 -32.89 33.46 -39.47
CA ARG A 619 -33.87 32.52 -38.89
C ARG A 619 -35.28 32.78 -39.47
N SER A 620 -35.79 31.81 -40.22
CA SER A 620 -37.07 31.86 -40.94
C SER A 620 -37.51 30.45 -41.31
N LYS A 621 -38.75 30.26 -41.77
CA LYS A 621 -39.21 28.94 -42.27
C LYS A 621 -38.35 28.42 -43.42
N TRP A 622 -37.75 29.33 -44.19
CA TRP A 622 -36.91 29.00 -45.35
C TRP A 622 -35.62 28.28 -44.97
N VAL A 623 -35.06 28.52 -43.78
CA VAL A 623 -33.84 27.83 -43.33
C VAL A 623 -34.04 26.32 -43.32
N ILE A 624 -35.14 25.85 -42.72
CA ILE A 624 -35.44 24.42 -42.62
C ILE A 624 -35.76 23.84 -44.01
N ILE A 625 -36.50 24.57 -44.85
CA ILE A 625 -36.78 24.15 -46.23
C ILE A 625 -35.46 23.97 -47.02
N CYS A 626 -34.53 24.92 -46.91
CA CYS A 626 -33.21 24.84 -47.53
C CYS A 626 -32.39 23.67 -47.00
N MET A 627 -32.40 23.43 -45.68
CA MET A 627 -31.70 22.28 -45.08
C MET A 627 -32.22 20.95 -45.62
N ILE A 628 -33.54 20.74 -45.61
CA ILE A 628 -34.16 19.52 -46.15
C ILE A 628 -33.88 19.39 -47.64
N ALA A 629 -33.91 20.48 -48.41
CA ALA A 629 -33.61 20.45 -49.85
C ALA A 629 -32.15 20.07 -50.15
N VAL A 630 -31.19 20.60 -49.38
CA VAL A 630 -29.76 20.27 -49.53
C VAL A 630 -29.52 18.80 -49.18
N LEU A 631 -30.07 18.32 -48.06
CA LEU A 631 -29.98 16.92 -47.66
C LEU A 631 -30.59 16.00 -48.72
N ARG A 632 -31.78 16.36 -49.24
CA ARG A 632 -32.48 15.65 -50.31
C ARG A 632 -31.72 15.66 -51.65
N ALA A 633 -30.93 16.71 -51.91
CA ALA A 633 -30.04 16.76 -53.07
C ALA A 633 -28.80 15.87 -52.92
N GLY A 634 -28.55 15.30 -51.73
CA GLY A 634 -27.37 14.51 -51.38
C GLY A 634 -26.21 15.33 -50.79
N GLY A 635 -26.41 16.63 -50.60
CA GLY A 635 -25.42 17.51 -50.01
C GLY A 635 -25.48 17.56 -48.48
N ALA A 636 -24.45 18.13 -47.88
CA ALA A 636 -24.39 18.44 -46.45
C ALA A 636 -24.51 19.96 -46.23
N CYS A 637 -25.26 20.35 -45.20
CA CYS A 637 -25.49 21.76 -44.89
C CYS A 637 -24.32 22.34 -44.10
N VAL A 638 -23.78 23.48 -44.52
CA VAL A 638 -22.81 24.27 -43.75
C VAL A 638 -23.47 25.58 -43.32
N MET A 639 -23.88 25.69 -42.07
CA MET A 639 -24.56 26.90 -41.58
C MET A 639 -23.58 28.05 -41.41
N LEU A 640 -23.82 29.15 -42.13
CA LEU A 640 -23.07 30.40 -42.03
C LEU A 640 -23.87 31.42 -41.24
N ASP A 641 -23.25 32.01 -40.20
CA ASP A 641 -23.82 33.14 -39.47
C ASP A 641 -23.59 34.43 -40.27
N PRO A 642 -24.66 35.15 -40.69
CA PRO A 642 -24.51 36.43 -41.37
C PRO A 642 -23.85 37.52 -40.52
N SER A 643 -23.69 37.37 -39.21
CA SER A 643 -22.96 38.33 -38.38
C SER A 643 -21.43 38.16 -38.42
N HIS A 644 -20.92 37.05 -38.95
CA HIS A 644 -19.48 36.81 -38.99
C HIS A 644 -18.74 37.82 -39.89
N PRO A 645 -17.48 38.17 -39.58
CA PRO A 645 -16.63 38.94 -40.48
C PRO A 645 -16.38 38.22 -41.81
N THR A 646 -16.19 38.97 -42.89
CA THR A 646 -15.97 38.44 -44.24
C THR A 646 -14.83 37.42 -44.30
N GLU A 647 -13.70 37.70 -43.66
CA GLU A 647 -12.52 36.81 -43.65
C GLU A 647 -12.84 35.42 -43.09
N ARG A 648 -13.70 35.33 -42.06
CA ARG A 648 -14.13 34.05 -41.49
C ARG A 648 -15.07 33.31 -42.43
N THR A 649 -15.96 34.02 -43.12
CA THR A 649 -16.81 33.44 -44.15
C THR A 649 -15.99 32.89 -45.31
N GLU A 650 -15.01 33.64 -45.81
CA GLU A 650 -14.08 33.21 -46.87
C GLU A 650 -13.27 31.97 -46.47
N ASP A 651 -12.77 31.92 -45.23
CA ASP A 651 -12.05 30.74 -44.74
C ASP A 651 -12.93 29.49 -44.70
N ILE A 652 -14.18 29.61 -44.25
CA ILE A 652 -15.13 28.49 -44.26
C ILE A 652 -15.40 28.03 -45.68
N LEU A 653 -15.71 28.96 -46.59
CA LEU A 653 -16.00 28.65 -47.99
C LEU A 653 -14.84 27.90 -48.66
N ARG A 654 -13.61 28.40 -48.47
CA ARG A 654 -12.38 27.77 -48.97
C ARG A 654 -12.19 26.35 -48.44
N ARG A 655 -12.39 26.12 -47.13
CA ARG A 655 -12.25 24.77 -46.53
C ARG A 655 -13.34 23.80 -46.97
N THR A 656 -14.53 24.31 -47.27
CA THR A 656 -15.65 23.50 -47.77
C THR A 656 -15.59 23.23 -49.25
N GLU A 657 -14.67 23.89 -49.98
CA GLU A 657 -14.57 23.85 -51.46
C GLU A 657 -15.95 24.11 -52.12
N ALA A 658 -16.74 24.99 -51.51
CA ALA A 658 -18.13 25.17 -51.88
C ALA A 658 -18.24 26.00 -53.17
N GLU A 659 -18.72 25.37 -54.24
CA GLU A 659 -19.02 26.04 -55.51
C GLU A 659 -20.35 26.79 -55.51
N LEU A 660 -21.20 26.55 -54.50
CA LEU A 660 -22.54 27.11 -54.41
C LEU A 660 -22.88 27.50 -52.97
N VAL A 661 -23.36 28.73 -52.77
CA VAL A 661 -23.91 29.21 -51.49
C VAL A 661 -25.40 29.49 -51.63
N LEU A 662 -26.20 29.00 -50.69
CA LEU A 662 -27.60 29.38 -50.54
C LEU A 662 -27.72 30.56 -49.57
N THR A 663 -28.27 31.67 -50.04
CA THR A 663 -28.44 32.87 -49.20
C THR A 663 -29.72 33.63 -49.54
N SER A 664 -30.15 34.52 -48.65
CA SER A 664 -31.28 35.42 -48.89
C SER A 664 -30.82 36.60 -49.73
N SER A 665 -31.75 37.29 -50.38
CA SER A 665 -31.45 38.51 -51.14
C SER A 665 -30.76 39.59 -50.30
N VAL A 666 -31.03 39.62 -48.99
CA VAL A 666 -30.44 40.57 -48.03
C VAL A 666 -28.94 40.35 -47.86
N HIS A 667 -28.47 39.11 -47.94
CA HIS A 667 -27.06 38.75 -47.69
C HIS A 667 -26.28 38.45 -48.97
N GLN A 668 -26.89 38.60 -50.15
CA GLN A 668 -26.29 38.28 -51.45
C GLN A 668 -24.98 39.05 -51.71
N ASP A 669 -24.95 40.34 -51.40
CA ASP A 669 -23.79 41.21 -51.66
C ASP A 669 -22.53 40.77 -50.89
N ARG A 670 -22.70 40.04 -49.77
CA ARG A 670 -21.59 39.49 -49.00
C ARG A 670 -20.76 38.47 -49.77
N PHE A 671 -21.38 37.81 -50.76
CA PHE A 671 -20.74 36.77 -51.56
C PHE A 671 -20.40 37.24 -52.98
N ALA A 672 -20.77 38.47 -53.36
CA ALA A 672 -20.55 38.98 -54.72
C ALA A 672 -19.06 39.18 -55.07
N ASN A 673 -18.21 39.41 -54.06
CA ASN A 673 -16.78 39.66 -54.23
C ASN A 673 -15.88 38.51 -53.72
N ILE A 674 -16.48 37.43 -53.22
CA ILE A 674 -15.75 36.25 -52.76
C ILE A 674 -15.54 35.35 -53.97
N ARG A 675 -14.28 35.09 -54.32
CA ARG A 675 -13.89 34.24 -55.46
C ARG A 675 -13.68 32.80 -55.06
#